data_AF-A0AAE9DBY4-F1
#
_entry.id   AF-A0AAE9DBY4-F1
#
_cell.length_a   1.000
_cell.length_b   1.000
_cell.length_c   1.000
_cell.angle_alpha   90.00
_cell.angle_beta   90.00
_cell.angle_gamma   90.00
#
_symmetry.space_group_name_H-M   'P 1'
#
loop_
_entity.id
_entity.type
_entity.pdbx_description
1 polymer ?
#
loop_
_entity_poly.entity_id
_entity_poly.type
_entity_poly.pdbx_seq_one_letter_code
_entity_poly.pdbx_strand_id
1 'polypeptide(L)'
;MKCWRWRSNRHRIYLFFACASLLLLSKHYLTVTVPIDEEDEELNPVDLKEKEKEKIECEPTGAVETKCTADNGKPLRCWKDEEEVYFPFSYIKKRFDMTGKLGKDGSTFELFTSYAKMRTPDKNYYPLGPFGHFSTYSVETRDRVRCISAKTDVPMSTQWDPIPYYYPIQIAQYGLQHYSRIKLDSVSNKSDDNAEVLVGVQSKEWKGAAGMHETTERLFFNDEEKGKVVNISAGHALSNAGAYVYLDKSPDLHVISFDWKPYDANSSFTVLAKMKQDDLLVLINYVFSEGDGKCVWQDEEKSFDDETIVLKPRKDGQVSYSYSYSGSAPIGEWSTVTRDILVDVARALSSGENRKKDDNVVLHPGDLRLVSLGFRGQLTVRQQIAQRKEQDSHAFRSSADWLVENQDKKGGWAVPVERSIADRKLVLPPGWHSAMAQGHGISVLTRAYNQFNDKKYLSSAINALELFKTNSSEGGVRAEFFGYIWYEEYPTTPGSFVLNGFLYSLIGLYDLSKLDVSGIYDDSAKTKVKEAQEMYSVGIRSLKQLLPLYDTGSGTIYDLRHVALGTAPNLARWDYHANNTNQSSTESSSPSDIGFTLSSPYCSPSSNLKMSRRYGWFDEIRTFFPTIWLILAPLILSPLLFLGQEGKCTFVILTMSCYWVAEVVPLAVTSFIPMIALPFLGIVGIKQVAPKYFADTNIVFFNSLMLSLAVEECQLHKRIALKMLTYVGTRPHWLMAGFMIITSFISLWISDTACCALMAPIAYALLEEIMIPKMRKVKKIEEIENTKVLENGEIEERKLDTSKLSARDRGICKCMMLLVAHASLIGGTGTINSTGPNLIFRDNIEKNFPNEDHGISYLSWMAFAIPPMIFYMFSSWFIVQLQFLGPRHMISMFKKPTESEKEEEDFARKAVLKSYNQLGPMTWAEKSTLVIFLLAVLSWISSDPKVIPGWSDLFKKGYVTDSCSGLVAVFLLFIWPKNKPDFRMFRKDKNRPSVRQEPLIDWDCVRRRFPWSIILLLGAGFAISEAVKVSGLSTLIAYNLNSTISSLPLFGMQVILSIVVVVMTEFSTNSATASIFIPISFTLAESVCAHPLYFSIPTAIGPSFSFMLPMATPANAIVYETKTIRMIDMVSCGVLLNIFCIVITVINMNTWAYWLFNMGTYPDYAIRHATNLTGNSTQCF
;
A
#
# COMPACT_ATOMS: atom_id res chain seq x y z
N MET A 1 -24.53 51.32 21.64
CA MET A 1 -24.87 51.94 22.94
C MET A 1 -23.75 51.69 23.93
N LYS A 2 -23.63 52.55 24.93
CA LYS A 2 -22.45 52.89 25.76
C LYS A 2 -22.02 51.82 26.80
N CYS A 3 -20.78 52.05 27.28
CA CYS A 3 -20.23 51.85 28.65
C CYS A 3 -19.43 50.57 28.95
N TRP A 4 -18.09 50.68 29.12
CA TRP A 4 -17.30 50.82 30.39
C TRP A 4 -16.61 49.48 30.74
N ARG A 5 -15.43 49.33 31.39
CA ARG A 5 -14.23 50.13 31.75
C ARG A 5 -13.31 49.17 32.57
N TRP A 6 -11.97 49.23 32.40
CA TRP A 6 -10.89 48.94 33.40
C TRP A 6 -10.65 47.49 33.93
N ARG A 7 -9.46 47.01 34.38
CA ARG A 7 -8.03 47.42 34.45
C ARG A 7 -7.21 46.20 34.96
N SER A 8 -5.95 46.01 34.57
CA SER A 8 -4.77 45.83 35.47
C SER A 8 -3.56 45.22 34.74
N ASN A 9 -2.48 46.01 34.67
CA ASN A 9 -1.15 45.66 34.21
C ASN A 9 -0.28 45.29 35.43
N ARG A 10 0.21 44.05 35.54
CA ARG A 10 1.26 43.69 36.52
C ARG A 10 2.21 42.55 36.16
N HIS A 11 2.20 41.98 34.96
CA HIS A 11 3.05 40.81 34.63
C HIS A 11 4.13 41.04 33.54
N ARG A 12 4.34 42.28 33.09
CA ARG A 12 5.35 42.60 32.06
C ARG A 12 6.78 42.83 32.56
N ILE A 13 7.02 42.82 33.88
CA ILE A 13 8.36 43.13 34.44
C ILE A 13 9.19 41.85 34.69
N TYR A 14 8.56 40.70 34.93
CA TYR A 14 9.29 39.44 35.16
C TYR A 14 9.77 38.76 33.87
N LEU A 15 9.06 38.96 32.74
CA LEU A 15 9.47 38.39 31.45
C LEU A 15 10.68 39.10 30.80
N PHE A 16 10.90 40.38 31.13
CA PHE A 16 11.99 41.15 30.52
C PHE A 16 13.37 40.76 31.08
N PHE A 17 13.43 40.26 32.33
CA PHE A 17 14.66 39.75 32.93
C PHE A 17 15.01 38.32 32.50
N ALA A 18 14.03 37.49 32.10
CA ALA A 18 14.29 36.13 31.61
C ALA A 18 14.85 36.11 30.17
N CYS A 19 14.43 37.05 29.31
CA CYS A 19 14.92 37.14 27.92
C CYS A 19 16.33 37.72 27.80
N ALA A 20 16.79 38.53 28.76
CA ALA A 20 18.13 39.12 28.71
C ALA A 20 19.26 38.11 29.00
N SER A 21 18.96 37.03 29.74
CA SER A 21 19.92 35.99 30.12
C SER A 21 20.20 34.99 28.99
N LEU A 22 19.22 34.74 28.12
CA LEU A 22 19.32 33.77 27.02
C LEU A 22 19.95 34.34 25.75
N LEU A 23 19.93 35.67 25.58
CA LEU A 23 20.56 36.34 24.44
C LEU A 23 22.09 36.52 24.57
N LEU A 24 22.67 36.27 25.75
CA LEU A 24 24.11 36.35 25.98
C LEU A 24 24.85 35.03 25.70
N LEU A 25 24.15 33.93 25.40
CA LEU A 25 24.76 32.61 25.21
C LEU A 25 24.84 32.11 23.76
N SER A 26 24.26 32.80 22.76
CA SER A 26 24.36 32.37 21.36
C SER A 26 25.43 33.08 20.53
N LYS A 27 26.23 33.96 21.14
CA LYS A 27 27.20 34.81 20.43
C LYS A 27 28.63 34.26 20.45
N HIS A 28 28.79 32.96 20.19
CA HIS A 28 30.07 32.38 19.79
C HIS A 28 29.79 31.03 19.11
N TYR A 29 29.81 30.97 17.78
CA TYR A 29 30.62 30.01 17.00
C TYR A 29 30.52 30.33 15.50
N LEU A 30 31.63 30.07 14.81
CA LEU A 30 32.16 30.61 13.56
C LEU A 30 31.26 30.61 12.30
N THR A 31 31.47 31.68 11.52
CA THR A 31 31.35 31.78 10.07
C THR A 31 32.32 30.84 9.32
N VAL A 32 31.80 30.05 8.38
CA VAL A 32 32.57 29.48 7.27
C VAL A 32 31.77 29.73 5.98
N THR A 33 32.37 30.50 5.07
CA THR A 33 31.87 30.77 3.71
C THR A 33 32.52 29.79 2.74
N VAL A 34 31.73 29.12 1.90
CA VAL A 34 32.17 28.33 0.73
C VAL A 34 31.31 28.75 -0.47
N PRO A 35 31.87 28.87 -1.70
CA PRO A 35 31.20 29.47 -2.84
C PRO A 35 30.22 28.52 -3.54
N ILE A 36 29.33 29.12 -4.32
CA ILE A 36 28.25 28.48 -5.08
C ILE A 36 28.81 28.08 -6.45
N ASP A 37 28.78 26.79 -6.77
CA ASP A 37 28.85 26.25 -8.13
C ASP A 37 27.47 25.64 -8.47
N GLU A 38 26.90 26.07 -9.59
CA GLU A 38 25.64 25.56 -10.16
C GLU A 38 25.94 24.31 -11.02
N GLU A 39 25.60 23.12 -10.51
CA GLU A 39 25.47 21.89 -11.31
C GLU A 39 24.03 21.37 -11.23
N ASP A 40 23.41 21.21 -12.40
CA ASP A 40 22.05 20.70 -12.59
C ASP A 40 21.98 19.18 -12.32
N GLU A 41 21.54 18.77 -11.13
CA GLU A 41 21.18 17.38 -10.82
C GLU A 41 19.83 17.00 -11.46
N GLU A 42 19.87 16.28 -12.58
CA GLU A 42 18.71 15.53 -13.10
C GLU A 42 18.35 14.39 -12.13
N LEU A 43 17.16 14.50 -11.51
CA LEU A 43 16.65 13.54 -10.54
C LEU A 43 16.28 12.19 -11.15
N ASN A 44 17.14 11.19 -10.97
CA ASN A 44 16.75 9.77 -10.97
C ASN A 44 15.86 9.45 -9.75
N PRO A 45 14.85 8.57 -9.88
CA PRO A 45 14.21 7.94 -8.74
C PRO A 45 15.20 6.94 -8.12
N VAL A 46 15.75 7.28 -6.95
CA VAL A 46 16.60 6.38 -6.18
C VAL A 46 15.77 5.19 -5.69
N ASP A 47 16.14 3.98 -6.14
CA ASP A 47 15.76 2.72 -5.52
C ASP A 47 16.36 2.68 -4.10
N LEU A 48 15.52 3.00 -3.12
CA LEU A 48 15.82 2.73 -1.72
C LEU A 48 15.57 1.24 -1.46
N LYS A 49 16.67 0.49 -1.24
CA LYS A 49 16.65 -0.85 -0.65
C LYS A 49 15.68 -0.87 0.54
N GLU A 50 14.91 -1.96 0.66
CA GLU A 50 13.78 -2.18 1.60
C GLU A 50 14.12 -2.20 3.11
N LYS A 51 14.91 -1.25 3.61
CA LYS A 51 15.04 -0.95 5.03
C LYS A 51 14.87 0.56 5.21
N GLU A 52 14.00 0.94 6.13
CA GLU A 52 13.60 2.32 6.48
C GLU A 52 12.49 2.94 5.61
N LYS A 53 11.25 2.48 5.85
CA LYS A 53 10.07 3.35 5.76
C LYS A 53 9.60 3.67 7.18
N GLU A 54 10.36 4.48 7.90
CA GLU A 54 9.77 5.26 9.00
C GLU A 54 8.85 6.31 8.36
N LYS A 55 7.58 6.29 8.75
CA LYS A 55 6.62 7.32 8.39
C LYS A 55 7.06 8.62 9.05
N ILE A 56 7.56 9.57 8.27
CA ILE A 56 7.59 10.97 8.67
C ILE A 56 6.13 11.45 8.57
N GLU A 57 5.41 11.42 9.69
CA GLU A 57 4.11 12.10 9.84
C GLU A 57 4.41 13.59 10.06
N CYS A 58 4.32 14.39 9.01
CA CYS A 58 4.25 15.84 9.16
C CYS A 58 2.85 16.19 9.68
N GLU A 59 2.67 16.19 11.00
CA GLU A 59 1.48 16.79 11.61
C GLU A 59 1.59 18.31 11.50
N PRO A 60 0.69 18.99 10.77
CA PRO A 60 0.73 20.44 10.68
C PRO A 60 0.52 21.03 12.06
N THR A 61 1.50 21.83 12.46
CA THR A 61 1.47 22.60 13.68
C THR A 61 0.35 23.64 13.60
N GLY A 62 -0.87 23.26 14.00
CA GLY A 62 -1.97 24.13 14.45
C GLY A 62 -3.32 23.42 14.39
N ALA A 63 -3.34 22.37 13.56
CA ALA A 63 -4.54 21.89 12.93
C ALA A 63 -5.12 20.70 13.68
N VAL A 64 -6.37 20.84 14.08
CA VAL A 64 -7.15 19.80 14.73
C VAL A 64 -7.60 18.82 13.66
N GLU A 65 -7.38 17.52 13.89
CA GLU A 65 -7.93 16.50 13.00
C GLU A 65 -9.45 16.67 12.88
N THR A 66 -9.96 16.74 11.65
CA THR A 66 -11.37 16.90 11.34
C THR A 66 -11.80 15.87 10.30
N LYS A 67 -13.09 15.55 10.26
CA LYS A 67 -13.64 14.63 9.25
C LYS A 67 -14.20 15.43 8.10
N CYS A 68 -13.49 15.47 6.98
CA CYS A 68 -14.07 15.98 5.75
C CYS A 68 -14.90 14.92 5.05
N THR A 69 -15.85 15.39 4.25
CA THR A 69 -16.46 14.59 3.19
C THR A 69 -16.39 15.38 1.91
N ALA A 70 -15.96 14.75 0.83
CA ALA A 70 -15.97 15.30 -0.51
C ALA A 70 -16.85 14.40 -1.41
N ASP A 71 -17.66 15.04 -2.27
CA ASP A 71 -18.63 14.42 -3.20
C ASP A 71 -19.57 13.39 -2.55
N ASN A 72 -20.01 13.68 -1.32
CA ASN A 72 -20.80 12.77 -0.50
C ASN A 72 -20.13 11.40 -0.27
N GLY A 73 -18.80 11.31 -0.41
CA GLY A 73 -17.90 10.16 -0.27
C GLY A 73 -17.78 9.58 1.15
N LYS A 74 -16.93 8.55 1.32
CA LYS A 74 -16.56 8.04 2.65
C LYS A 74 -15.86 9.17 3.45
N PRO A 75 -16.11 9.32 4.76
CA PRO A 75 -15.46 10.33 5.56
C PRO A 75 -13.96 10.13 5.55
N LEU A 76 -13.24 11.25 5.45
CA LEU A 76 -11.81 11.27 5.26
C LEU A 76 -11.15 12.07 6.36
N ARG A 77 -10.03 11.54 6.87
CA ARG A 77 -9.22 12.19 7.90
C ARG A 77 -8.55 13.41 7.29
N CYS A 78 -8.98 14.59 7.72
CA CYS A 78 -8.45 15.89 7.35
C CYS A 78 -7.90 16.58 8.60
N TRP A 79 -7.32 17.75 8.41
CA TRP A 79 -6.94 18.64 9.50
C TRP A 79 -7.62 19.99 9.32
N LYS A 80 -7.86 20.72 10.40
CA LYS A 80 -8.52 22.03 10.38
C LYS A 80 -7.89 22.97 11.39
N ASP A 81 -7.45 24.13 10.91
CA ASP A 81 -7.08 25.28 11.73
C ASP A 81 -8.31 26.16 11.99
N GLU A 82 -8.16 27.28 12.71
CA GLU A 82 -9.28 28.18 13.05
C GLU A 82 -10.05 28.69 11.81
N GLU A 83 -9.38 28.90 10.67
CA GLU A 83 -9.96 29.45 9.45
C GLU A 83 -10.00 28.47 8.25
N GLU A 84 -9.16 27.43 8.22
CA GLU A 84 -8.92 26.61 7.02
C GLU A 84 -9.00 25.10 7.27
N VAL A 85 -9.29 24.32 6.22
CA VAL A 85 -9.41 22.86 6.26
C VAL A 85 -8.44 22.24 5.26
N TYR A 86 -7.61 21.31 5.73
CA TYR A 86 -6.58 20.59 4.99
C TYR A 86 -7.00 19.14 4.73
N PHE A 87 -7.07 18.76 3.46
CA PHE A 87 -7.32 17.36 3.06
C PHE A 87 -5.99 16.60 2.93
N PRO A 88 -5.96 15.29 3.26
CA PRO A 88 -4.74 14.50 3.11
C PRO A 88 -4.41 14.38 1.63
N PHE A 89 -3.13 14.53 1.32
CA PHE A 89 -2.65 14.38 -0.05
C PHE A 89 -2.95 12.98 -0.62
N SER A 90 -2.99 11.93 0.20
CA SER A 90 -3.36 10.57 -0.25
C SER A 90 -4.76 10.49 -0.86
N TYR A 91 -5.70 11.30 -0.37
CA TYR A 91 -7.02 11.43 -0.98
C TYR A 91 -6.99 12.29 -2.23
N ILE A 92 -6.35 13.46 -2.16
CA ILE A 92 -6.22 14.38 -3.30
C ILE A 92 -5.61 13.65 -4.49
N LYS A 93 -4.50 12.92 -4.25
CA LYS A 93 -3.81 12.06 -5.22
C LYS A 93 -4.76 11.09 -5.92
N LYS A 94 -5.58 10.35 -5.17
CA LYS A 94 -6.48 9.35 -5.77
C LYS A 94 -7.73 9.96 -6.40
N ARG A 95 -8.25 11.05 -5.84
CA ARG A 95 -9.51 11.66 -6.29
C ARG A 95 -9.32 12.50 -7.54
N PHE A 96 -8.25 13.29 -7.57
CA PHE A 96 -7.94 14.22 -8.65
C PHE A 96 -6.81 13.73 -9.56
N ASP A 97 -6.33 12.50 -9.37
CA ASP A 97 -5.22 11.91 -10.13
C ASP A 97 -3.95 12.79 -10.16
N MET A 98 -3.62 13.36 -9.01
CA MET A 98 -2.48 14.26 -8.81
C MET A 98 -1.26 13.52 -8.23
N THR A 99 -0.07 14.07 -8.41
CA THR A 99 1.18 13.52 -7.87
C THR A 99 1.90 14.53 -6.99
N GLY A 100 2.80 14.07 -6.12
CA GLY A 100 3.47 14.95 -5.17
C GLY A 100 4.67 14.28 -4.54
N LYS A 101 5.68 15.09 -4.20
CA LYS A 101 6.97 14.64 -3.67
C LYS A 101 7.38 15.50 -2.49
N LEU A 102 7.92 14.86 -1.44
CA LEU A 102 8.56 15.55 -0.34
C LEU A 102 10.02 15.85 -0.74
N GLY A 103 10.51 17.08 -0.51
CA GLY A 103 11.91 17.44 -0.72
C GLY A 103 12.86 16.61 0.15
N LYS A 104 14.13 16.50 -0.23
CA LYS A 104 15.16 15.69 0.48
C LYS A 104 15.24 16.07 1.98
N ASP A 105 15.00 17.33 2.32
CA ASP A 105 15.08 17.86 3.69
C ASP A 105 13.77 17.75 4.48
N GLY A 106 12.70 17.20 3.88
CA GLY A 106 11.37 17.03 4.48
C GLY A 106 10.58 18.32 4.73
N SER A 107 11.17 19.48 4.44
CA SER A 107 10.61 20.82 4.71
C SER A 107 9.71 21.36 3.60
N THR A 108 9.77 20.79 2.41
CA THR A 108 9.03 21.23 1.22
C THR A 108 8.21 20.07 0.64
N PHE A 109 6.95 20.35 0.27
CA PHE A 109 6.10 19.41 -0.44
C PHE A 109 5.75 19.99 -1.81
N GLU A 110 6.23 19.35 -2.86
CA GLU A 110 5.97 19.74 -4.24
C GLU A 110 4.74 18.98 -4.74
N LEU A 111 3.68 19.73 -5.06
CA LEU A 111 2.44 19.22 -5.61
C LEU A 111 2.44 19.37 -7.13
N PHE A 112 2.15 18.29 -7.84
CA PHE A 112 2.07 18.26 -9.29
C PHE A 112 0.67 17.82 -9.75
N THR A 113 0.01 18.65 -10.55
CA THR A 113 -1.28 18.30 -11.20
C THR A 113 -1.12 17.18 -12.22
N SER A 114 0.08 17.01 -12.78
CA SER A 114 0.44 15.94 -13.71
C SER A 114 1.82 15.39 -13.35
N TYR A 115 2.07 14.10 -13.60
CA TYR A 115 3.41 13.52 -13.39
C TYR A 115 4.36 13.74 -14.57
N ALA A 116 3.81 14.11 -15.73
CA ALA A 116 4.58 14.33 -16.95
C ALA A 116 5.01 15.80 -17.04
N LYS A 117 6.32 16.03 -17.15
CA LYS A 117 6.86 17.37 -17.40
C LYS A 117 6.74 17.71 -18.87
N MET A 118 6.14 18.86 -19.17
CA MET A 118 6.24 19.45 -20.50
C MET A 118 7.67 19.92 -20.71
N ARG A 119 8.21 19.68 -21.90
CA ARG A 119 9.54 20.15 -22.24
C ARG A 119 9.40 21.16 -23.36
N THR A 120 9.57 22.42 -23.00
CA THR A 120 9.62 23.48 -23.99
C THR A 120 10.90 23.32 -24.78
N PRO A 121 10.84 23.24 -26.11
CA PRO A 121 12.06 23.16 -26.90
C PRO A 121 12.84 24.48 -26.79
N ASP A 122 14.14 24.40 -26.50
CA ASP A 122 15.01 25.59 -26.37
C ASP A 122 15.15 26.37 -27.68
N LYS A 123 14.90 25.70 -28.81
CA LYS A 123 15.00 26.23 -30.17
C LYS A 123 13.83 25.72 -31.01
N ASN A 124 13.47 26.47 -32.04
CA ASN A 124 12.48 26.04 -33.02
C ASN A 124 12.85 24.68 -33.62
N TYR A 125 11.85 23.84 -33.84
CA TYR A 125 12.08 22.52 -34.41
C TYR A 125 12.72 22.61 -35.79
N TYR A 126 13.79 21.84 -35.98
CA TYR A 126 14.50 21.72 -37.24
C TYR A 126 14.64 20.24 -37.61
N PRO A 127 14.23 19.82 -38.83
CA PRO A 127 14.23 18.42 -39.25
C PRO A 127 15.54 17.66 -39.14
N LEU A 128 16.70 18.33 -39.26
CA LEU A 128 18.00 17.65 -39.11
C LEU A 128 18.56 17.73 -37.68
N GLY A 129 17.87 18.44 -36.78
CA GLY A 129 18.19 18.52 -35.36
C GLY A 129 17.63 17.35 -34.55
N PRO A 130 17.76 17.40 -33.20
CA PRO A 130 17.14 16.45 -32.29
C PRO A 130 15.64 16.27 -32.58
N PHE A 131 15.14 15.04 -32.46
CA PHE A 131 13.74 14.74 -32.70
C PHE A 131 12.91 15.04 -31.45
N GLY A 132 12.44 16.29 -31.35
CA GLY A 132 11.71 16.76 -30.17
C GLY A 132 12.54 16.58 -28.90
N HIS A 133 12.02 15.79 -27.95
CA HIS A 133 12.66 15.51 -26.66
C HIS A 133 13.21 14.07 -26.54
N PHE A 134 13.44 13.41 -27.67
CA PHE A 134 13.81 11.98 -27.70
C PHE A 134 15.21 11.68 -27.19
N SER A 135 16.08 12.69 -27.01
CA SER A 135 17.41 12.47 -26.41
C SER A 135 17.35 11.84 -25.02
N THR A 136 16.29 12.14 -24.25
CA THR A 136 16.11 11.58 -22.90
C THR A 136 15.21 10.35 -22.89
N TYR A 137 14.76 9.89 -24.05
CA TYR A 137 14.05 8.62 -24.11
C TYR A 137 15.07 7.50 -23.86
N SER A 138 14.62 6.44 -23.21
CA SER A 138 15.35 5.17 -23.09
C SER A 138 14.39 4.09 -23.54
N VAL A 139 14.36 3.82 -24.85
CA VAL A 139 13.40 2.91 -25.47
C VAL A 139 13.69 1.47 -25.03
N GLU A 140 14.96 1.10 -24.94
CA GLU A 140 15.52 -0.19 -24.57
C GLU A 140 15.18 -0.65 -23.15
N THR A 141 14.92 0.29 -22.23
CA THR A 141 14.61 -0.04 -20.83
C THR A 141 13.12 -0.31 -20.59
N ARG A 142 12.24 -0.01 -21.56
CA ARG A 142 10.79 -0.20 -21.42
C ARG A 142 10.44 -1.68 -21.24
N ASP A 143 9.48 -1.99 -20.38
CA ASP A 143 9.06 -3.37 -20.04
C ASP A 143 8.61 -4.17 -21.27
N ARG A 144 8.01 -3.49 -22.25
CA ARG A 144 7.56 -4.08 -23.51
C ARG A 144 8.70 -4.43 -24.47
N VAL A 145 9.93 -4.05 -24.18
CA VAL A 145 11.12 -4.44 -24.95
C VAL A 145 11.67 -5.71 -24.32
N ARG A 146 11.56 -6.82 -25.04
CA ARG A 146 12.07 -8.10 -24.56
C ARG A 146 13.60 -8.10 -24.47
N CYS A 147 14.23 -7.53 -25.48
CA CYS A 147 15.66 -7.59 -25.75
C CYS A 147 16.00 -6.63 -26.91
N ILE A 148 17.28 -6.35 -27.10
CA ILE A 148 17.80 -5.87 -28.39
C ILE A 148 18.24 -7.09 -29.18
N SER A 149 17.66 -7.29 -30.37
CA SER A 149 17.99 -8.44 -31.23
C SER A 149 19.49 -8.47 -31.51
N ALA A 150 20.13 -9.61 -31.30
CA ALA A 150 21.54 -9.78 -31.62
C ALA A 150 21.80 -9.99 -33.13
N LYS A 151 20.72 -10.21 -33.91
CA LYS A 151 20.77 -10.30 -35.37
C LYS A 151 20.80 -8.93 -36.05
N THR A 152 19.90 -8.05 -35.63
CA THR A 152 19.61 -6.79 -36.33
C THR A 152 19.99 -5.55 -35.53
N ASP A 153 20.43 -5.71 -34.28
CA ASP A 153 20.74 -4.61 -33.34
C ASP A 153 19.60 -3.60 -33.15
N VAL A 154 18.35 -4.07 -33.24
CA VAL A 154 17.15 -3.28 -32.99
C VAL A 154 16.23 -3.98 -31.97
N PRO A 155 15.39 -3.23 -31.23
CA PRO A 155 14.56 -3.81 -30.18
C PRO A 155 13.46 -4.74 -30.72
N MET A 156 13.20 -5.84 -29.99
CA MET A 156 12.02 -6.69 -30.17
C MET A 156 10.98 -6.43 -29.08
N SER A 157 9.73 -6.30 -29.50
CA SER A 157 8.59 -5.97 -28.64
C SER A 157 7.80 -7.20 -28.21
N THR A 158 7.19 -7.14 -27.02
CA THR A 158 6.18 -8.09 -26.53
C THR A 158 4.89 -7.36 -26.14
N GLN A 159 4.62 -6.21 -26.78
CA GLN A 159 3.54 -5.32 -26.37
C GLN A 159 2.14 -5.93 -26.54
N TRP A 160 1.91 -6.71 -27.61
CA TRP A 160 0.62 -7.34 -27.90
C TRP A 160 0.68 -8.86 -28.04
N ASP A 161 1.87 -9.44 -28.12
CA ASP A 161 2.11 -10.87 -28.21
C ASP A 161 3.25 -11.24 -27.25
N PRO A 162 3.14 -12.32 -26.46
CA PRO A 162 4.25 -12.82 -25.65
C PRO A 162 5.45 -13.29 -26.48
N ILE A 163 5.23 -13.70 -27.74
CA ILE A 163 6.29 -14.04 -28.68
C ILE A 163 6.93 -12.73 -29.15
N PRO A 164 8.25 -12.52 -28.97
CA PRO A 164 8.90 -11.29 -29.39
C PRO A 164 8.77 -11.04 -30.89
N TYR A 165 8.41 -9.82 -31.29
CA TYR A 165 8.28 -9.42 -32.69
C TYR A 165 8.91 -8.04 -32.95
N TYR A 166 9.30 -7.78 -34.19
CA TYR A 166 9.80 -6.47 -34.59
C TYR A 166 8.64 -5.48 -34.74
N TYR A 167 8.65 -4.43 -33.91
CA TYR A 167 7.63 -3.40 -33.94
C TYR A 167 8.20 -2.10 -34.54
N PRO A 168 7.80 -1.68 -35.76
CA PRO A 168 8.44 -0.59 -36.50
C PRO A 168 8.49 0.74 -35.75
N ILE A 169 7.42 1.09 -35.01
CA ILE A 169 7.39 2.33 -34.21
C ILE A 169 8.48 2.30 -33.14
N GLN A 170 8.63 1.19 -32.44
CA GLN A 170 9.62 1.07 -31.38
C GLN A 170 11.05 1.10 -31.93
N ILE A 171 11.28 0.50 -33.10
CA ILE A 171 12.58 0.52 -33.79
C ILE A 171 12.94 1.92 -34.28
N ALA A 172 11.96 2.64 -34.84
CA ALA A 172 12.17 4.01 -35.29
C ALA A 172 12.38 4.97 -34.10
N GLN A 173 11.63 4.80 -33.00
CA GLN A 173 11.85 5.56 -31.77
C GLN A 173 13.24 5.30 -31.17
N TYR A 174 13.72 4.05 -31.20
CA TYR A 174 15.08 3.67 -30.80
C TYR A 174 16.14 4.39 -31.67
N GLY A 175 15.93 4.48 -32.98
CA GLY A 175 16.82 5.26 -33.85
C GLY A 175 16.80 6.75 -33.52
N LEU A 176 15.61 7.34 -33.37
CA LEU A 176 15.44 8.78 -33.14
C LEU A 176 16.01 9.24 -31.80
N GLN A 177 15.96 8.43 -30.74
CA GLN A 177 16.59 8.78 -29.45
C GLN A 177 18.11 8.87 -29.58
N HIS A 178 18.73 7.88 -30.24
CA HIS A 178 20.18 7.81 -30.36
C HIS A 178 20.68 8.90 -31.30
N TYR A 179 19.95 9.19 -32.39
CA TYR A 179 20.24 10.37 -33.21
C TYR A 179 20.18 11.67 -32.41
N SER A 180 19.18 11.81 -31.54
CA SER A 180 18.99 13.04 -30.76
C SER A 180 20.12 13.24 -29.74
N ARG A 181 20.63 12.18 -29.12
CA ARG A 181 21.80 12.21 -28.22
C ARG A 181 23.06 12.65 -28.97
N ILE A 182 23.36 12.02 -30.12
CA ILE A 182 24.48 12.40 -31.01
C ILE A 182 24.47 13.91 -31.32
N LYS A 183 23.30 14.48 -31.61
CA LYS A 183 23.18 15.91 -31.94
C LYS A 183 23.36 16.82 -30.73
N LEU A 184 23.01 16.40 -29.52
CA LEU A 184 23.27 17.18 -28.30
C LEU A 184 24.74 17.12 -27.87
N ASP A 185 25.36 15.94 -27.94
CA ASP A 185 26.77 15.78 -27.54
C ASP A 185 27.72 16.54 -28.48
N SER A 186 27.36 16.66 -29.76
CA SER A 186 28.10 17.49 -30.71
C SER A 186 28.08 19.00 -30.39
N VAL A 187 27.16 19.46 -29.54
CA VAL A 187 27.00 20.87 -29.14
C VAL A 187 27.68 21.18 -27.80
N SER A 188 27.93 20.18 -26.95
CA SER A 188 28.43 20.37 -25.58
C SER A 188 29.95 20.48 -25.46
N ASN A 189 30.73 20.39 -26.56
CA ASN A 189 32.20 20.41 -26.56
C ASN A 189 32.88 19.45 -25.55
N LYS A 190 32.18 18.41 -25.05
CA LYS A 190 32.76 17.35 -24.21
C LYS A 190 33.49 16.29 -25.04
N SER A 191 34.33 16.73 -25.98
CA SER A 191 35.03 15.86 -26.92
C SER A 191 36.24 15.10 -26.35
N ASP A 192 36.63 15.34 -25.09
CA ASP A 192 37.81 14.71 -24.48
C ASP A 192 37.52 13.43 -23.67
N ASP A 193 36.24 13.09 -23.41
CA ASP A 193 35.89 12.00 -22.47
C ASP A 193 35.40 10.69 -23.12
N ASN A 194 35.37 10.62 -24.46
CA ASN A 194 35.06 9.40 -25.23
C ASN A 194 36.30 8.50 -25.34
N ALA A 195 36.81 8.08 -24.19
CA ALA A 195 37.92 7.13 -24.08
C ALA A 195 37.52 5.76 -24.63
N GLU A 196 37.81 5.51 -25.91
CA GLU A 196 37.80 4.17 -26.49
C GLU A 196 39.00 3.39 -25.94
N VAL A 197 38.74 2.27 -25.27
CA VAL A 197 39.78 1.37 -24.77
C VAL A 197 39.87 0.17 -25.70
N LEU A 198 41.04 -0.01 -26.32
CA LEU A 198 41.31 -1.17 -27.16
C LEU A 198 41.95 -2.29 -26.35
N VAL A 199 41.39 -3.50 -26.50
CA VAL A 199 41.83 -4.72 -25.83
C VAL A 199 42.00 -5.82 -26.88
N GLY A 200 42.83 -6.83 -26.61
CA GLY A 200 43.10 -7.94 -27.51
C GLY A 200 44.08 -7.59 -28.64
N VAL A 201 44.83 -6.49 -28.51
CA VAL A 201 45.77 -5.98 -29.53
C VAL A 201 47.08 -6.77 -29.54
N GLN A 202 47.50 -7.26 -28.37
CA GLN A 202 48.70 -8.08 -28.24
C GLN A 202 48.33 -9.56 -28.06
N SER A 203 49.10 -10.45 -28.66
CA SER A 203 48.94 -11.91 -28.50
C SER A 203 48.99 -12.38 -27.03
N LYS A 204 49.68 -11.66 -26.14
CA LYS A 204 49.78 -11.97 -24.70
C LYS A 204 48.48 -11.77 -23.92
N GLU A 205 47.59 -10.92 -24.42
CA GLU A 205 46.30 -10.58 -23.80
C GLU A 205 45.27 -11.70 -23.99
N TRP A 206 45.42 -12.47 -25.08
CA TRP A 206 44.62 -13.66 -25.36
C TRP A 206 45.02 -14.82 -24.45
N LYS A 207 44.02 -15.43 -23.81
CA LYS A 207 44.15 -16.64 -22.98
C LYS A 207 43.33 -17.78 -23.59
N GLY A 208 43.81 -19.01 -23.41
CA GLY A 208 43.10 -20.24 -23.74
C GLY A 208 43.23 -21.23 -22.60
N ALA A 209 42.40 -22.27 -22.55
CA ALA A 209 42.37 -23.26 -21.47
C ALA A 209 43.53 -24.27 -21.54
N ALA A 210 44.74 -23.83 -21.89
CA ALA A 210 45.95 -24.64 -21.91
C ALA A 210 46.48 -24.92 -20.48
N GLY A 211 45.59 -25.32 -19.56
CA GLY A 211 45.91 -25.57 -18.15
C GLY A 211 45.26 -26.80 -17.53
N MET A 212 44.23 -27.41 -18.12
CA MET A 212 43.62 -28.64 -17.57
C MET A 212 43.17 -29.56 -18.70
N HIS A 213 43.99 -30.57 -18.97
CA HIS A 213 43.77 -31.84 -19.68
C HIS A 213 42.92 -31.88 -20.98
N GLU A 214 43.58 -32.40 -22.02
CA GLU A 214 43.06 -33.03 -23.25
C GLU A 214 42.50 -32.12 -24.37
N THR A 215 43.43 -31.72 -25.25
CA THR A 215 43.33 -31.72 -26.73
C THR A 215 42.08 -31.12 -27.38
N THR A 216 42.20 -29.89 -27.92
CA THR A 216 41.72 -29.46 -29.26
C THR A 216 41.88 -27.96 -29.51
N GLU A 217 42.29 -27.17 -28.51
CA GLU A 217 42.39 -25.71 -28.66
C GLU A 217 43.64 -25.28 -29.41
N ARG A 218 43.47 -24.60 -30.55
CA ARG A 218 44.57 -24.00 -31.31
C ARG A 218 44.30 -22.51 -31.53
N LEU A 219 45.22 -21.68 -31.04
CA LEU A 219 45.27 -20.25 -31.30
C LEU A 219 46.38 -19.99 -32.33
N PHE A 220 46.03 -19.46 -33.49
CA PHE A 220 47.00 -19.01 -34.47
C PHE A 220 46.93 -17.50 -34.62
N PHE A 221 48.06 -16.84 -34.44
CA PHE A 221 48.22 -15.41 -34.68
C PHE A 221 48.76 -15.22 -36.09
N ASN A 222 48.05 -14.46 -36.92
CA ASN A 222 48.54 -14.10 -38.24
C ASN A 222 48.81 -12.59 -38.28
N ASP A 223 50.09 -12.23 -38.18
CA ASP A 223 50.55 -10.83 -38.14
C ASP A 223 50.72 -10.24 -39.56
N GLU A 224 50.54 -11.02 -40.63
CA GLU A 224 50.79 -10.60 -42.02
C GLU A 224 49.58 -9.93 -42.71
N GLU A 225 48.36 -10.10 -42.18
CA GLU A 225 47.16 -9.43 -42.71
C GLU A 225 47.07 -7.95 -42.25
N LYS A 226 46.58 -7.06 -43.12
CA LYS A 226 46.27 -5.67 -42.75
C LYS A 226 45.16 -5.65 -41.69
N GLY A 227 45.54 -5.47 -40.43
CA GLY A 227 44.65 -5.53 -39.26
C GLY A 227 44.72 -6.90 -38.60
N LYS A 228 45.76 -7.10 -37.77
CA LYS A 228 46.18 -8.35 -37.12
C LYS A 228 45.00 -9.22 -36.65
N VAL A 229 45.01 -10.51 -36.97
CA VAL A 229 43.89 -11.44 -36.69
C VAL A 229 44.29 -12.61 -35.78
N VAL A 230 43.30 -13.16 -35.06
CA VAL A 230 43.42 -14.39 -34.25
C VAL A 230 42.47 -15.44 -34.81
N ASN A 231 43.04 -16.57 -35.25
CA ASN A 231 42.27 -17.75 -35.61
C ASN A 231 42.08 -18.62 -34.36
N ILE A 232 40.83 -18.90 -34.04
CA ILE A 232 40.39 -19.61 -32.84
C ILE A 232 39.71 -20.90 -33.28
N SER A 233 40.22 -22.02 -32.77
CA SER A 233 39.56 -23.32 -32.85
C SER A 233 39.42 -23.85 -31.43
N ALA A 234 38.18 -23.87 -30.91
CA ALA A 234 37.84 -24.33 -29.56
C ALA A 234 36.54 -25.14 -29.55
N GLY A 235 36.35 -26.00 -28.55
CA GLY A 235 35.13 -26.80 -28.41
C GLY A 235 33.86 -25.95 -28.22
N HIS A 236 32.73 -26.45 -28.69
CA HIS A 236 31.45 -25.71 -28.71
C HIS A 236 30.69 -25.70 -27.38
N ALA A 237 31.04 -26.59 -26.44
CA ALA A 237 30.33 -26.71 -25.17
C ALA A 237 30.54 -25.48 -24.26
N LEU A 238 29.48 -25.03 -23.59
CA LEU A 238 29.54 -23.94 -22.58
C LEU A 238 30.50 -24.23 -21.42
N SER A 239 30.76 -25.51 -21.12
CA SER A 239 31.74 -25.95 -20.14
C SER A 239 33.19 -25.70 -20.57
N ASN A 240 33.46 -25.54 -21.86
CA ASN A 240 34.76 -25.14 -22.36
C ASN A 240 34.92 -23.61 -22.19
N ALA A 241 36.05 -23.15 -21.63
CA ALA A 241 36.32 -21.73 -21.44
C ALA A 241 36.61 -20.98 -22.76
N GLY A 242 36.98 -21.70 -23.81
CA GLY A 242 37.33 -21.16 -25.12
C GLY A 242 38.57 -20.27 -25.08
N ALA A 243 38.73 -19.47 -26.14
CA ALA A 243 39.72 -18.40 -26.17
C ALA A 243 39.07 -17.11 -25.67
N TYR A 244 39.70 -16.42 -24.73
CA TYR A 244 39.13 -15.21 -24.13
C TYR A 244 40.16 -14.13 -23.85
N VAL A 245 39.66 -12.90 -23.67
CA VAL A 245 40.43 -11.71 -23.33
C VAL A 245 39.79 -11.07 -22.11
N TYR A 246 40.60 -10.60 -21.16
CA TYR A 246 40.11 -9.82 -20.02
C TYR A 246 39.80 -8.40 -20.46
N LEU A 247 38.61 -7.92 -20.09
CA LEU A 247 38.15 -6.58 -20.41
C LEU A 247 38.63 -5.56 -19.37
N ASP A 248 38.62 -4.28 -19.72
CA ASP A 248 38.89 -3.20 -18.79
C ASP A 248 37.87 -3.20 -17.65
N LYS A 249 38.34 -2.81 -16.48
CA LYS A 249 37.62 -2.95 -15.21
C LYS A 249 36.75 -1.73 -14.90
N SER A 250 36.83 -0.67 -15.71
CA SER A 250 36.07 0.57 -15.55
C SER A 250 34.57 0.31 -15.74
N PRO A 251 33.73 0.72 -14.78
CA PRO A 251 32.30 0.38 -14.80
C PRO A 251 31.49 1.20 -15.82
N ASP A 252 32.07 2.25 -16.41
CA ASP A 252 31.43 3.08 -17.43
C ASP A 252 31.56 2.48 -18.84
N LEU A 253 32.50 1.54 -19.05
CA LEU A 253 32.80 0.90 -20.33
C LEU A 253 31.96 -0.38 -20.53
N HIS A 254 30.68 -0.19 -20.86
CA HIS A 254 29.70 -1.27 -20.95
C HIS A 254 29.33 -1.67 -22.40
N VAL A 255 29.77 -0.90 -23.39
CA VAL A 255 29.61 -1.23 -24.81
C VAL A 255 30.87 -1.95 -25.31
N ILE A 256 30.69 -3.07 -26.01
CA ILE A 256 31.77 -3.79 -26.69
C ILE A 256 31.56 -3.76 -28.20
N SER A 257 32.65 -3.63 -28.96
CA SER A 257 32.63 -3.74 -30.42
C SER A 257 33.84 -4.53 -30.93
N PHE A 258 33.64 -5.48 -31.84
CA PHE A 258 34.72 -6.28 -32.43
C PHE A 258 34.32 -6.86 -33.79
N ASP A 259 35.32 -7.11 -34.63
CA ASP A 259 35.14 -7.80 -35.91
C ASP A 259 35.42 -9.29 -35.75
N TRP A 260 34.48 -10.13 -36.16
CA TRP A 260 34.65 -11.58 -36.17
C TRP A 260 34.09 -12.22 -37.44
N LYS A 261 34.59 -13.42 -37.73
CA LYS A 261 34.27 -14.23 -38.90
C LYS A 261 34.08 -15.69 -38.46
N PRO A 262 32.84 -16.13 -38.22
CA PRO A 262 32.55 -17.52 -37.86
C PRO A 262 32.56 -18.43 -39.10
N TYR A 263 33.12 -19.63 -38.99
CA TYR A 263 33.14 -20.66 -40.04
C TYR A 263 32.16 -21.82 -39.81
N ASP A 264 31.55 -21.88 -38.62
CA ASP A 264 30.54 -22.88 -38.24
C ASP A 264 29.36 -22.22 -37.54
N ALA A 265 28.16 -22.77 -37.75
CA ALA A 265 26.91 -22.36 -37.10
C ALA A 265 26.94 -22.57 -35.58
N ASN A 266 27.78 -23.46 -35.04
CA ASN A 266 27.91 -23.63 -33.59
C ASN A 266 28.95 -22.68 -32.96
N SER A 267 29.45 -21.70 -33.70
CA SER A 267 30.37 -20.69 -33.17
C SER A 267 29.62 -19.71 -32.27
N SER A 268 30.20 -19.33 -31.13
CA SER A 268 29.54 -18.43 -30.18
C SER A 268 30.56 -17.53 -29.50
N PHE A 269 30.11 -16.38 -29.01
CA PHE A 269 30.89 -15.56 -28.10
C PHE A 269 30.12 -15.33 -26.79
N THR A 270 30.84 -15.18 -25.69
CA THR A 270 30.28 -15.02 -24.35
C THR A 270 30.91 -13.83 -23.66
N VAL A 271 30.08 -13.00 -23.04
CA VAL A 271 30.52 -11.92 -22.17
C VAL A 271 30.25 -12.30 -20.73
N LEU A 272 31.29 -12.27 -19.91
CA LEU A 272 31.17 -12.41 -18.46
C LEU A 272 31.09 -11.02 -17.83
N ALA A 273 29.98 -10.74 -17.14
CA ALA A 273 29.77 -9.50 -16.42
C ALA A 273 29.54 -9.79 -14.93
N LYS A 274 29.92 -8.84 -14.08
CA LYS A 274 29.78 -8.92 -12.62
C LYS A 274 28.95 -7.74 -12.10
N MET A 275 27.89 -8.03 -11.36
CA MET A 275 27.09 -7.00 -10.69
C MET A 275 27.81 -6.47 -9.44
N LYS A 276 27.84 -5.15 -9.26
CA LYS A 276 28.54 -4.50 -8.14
C LYS A 276 27.85 -4.67 -6.78
N GLN A 277 26.51 -4.77 -6.75
CA GLN A 277 25.74 -4.77 -5.51
C GLN A 277 25.74 -6.13 -4.78
N ASP A 278 25.56 -7.23 -5.53
CA ASP A 278 25.36 -8.57 -4.97
C ASP A 278 26.49 -9.55 -5.34
N ASP A 279 27.54 -9.05 -6.01
CA ASP A 279 28.68 -9.84 -6.50
C ASP A 279 28.31 -10.99 -7.46
N LEU A 280 27.08 -10.95 -8.01
CA LEU A 280 26.53 -11.93 -8.96
C LEU A 280 27.28 -11.90 -10.30
N LEU A 281 27.73 -13.06 -10.76
CA LEU A 281 28.29 -13.27 -12.08
C LEU A 281 27.19 -13.61 -13.08
N VAL A 282 27.09 -12.83 -14.15
CA VAL A 282 26.13 -13.00 -15.24
C VAL A 282 26.89 -13.34 -16.52
N LEU A 283 26.57 -14.49 -17.10
CA LEU A 283 27.12 -14.93 -18.39
C LEU A 283 26.08 -14.68 -19.47
N ILE A 284 26.46 -13.89 -20.47
CA ILE A 284 25.64 -13.62 -21.65
C ILE A 284 26.29 -14.33 -22.85
N ASN A 285 25.63 -15.38 -23.34
CA ASN A 285 26.07 -16.19 -24.47
C ASN A 285 25.34 -15.77 -25.74
N TYR A 286 26.05 -15.51 -26.82
CA TYR A 286 25.46 -15.19 -28.12
C TYR A 286 25.65 -16.40 -29.05
N VAL A 287 24.55 -17.09 -29.35
CA VAL A 287 24.54 -18.39 -30.03
C VAL A 287 23.66 -18.36 -31.27
N PHE A 288 24.06 -19.04 -32.35
CA PHE A 288 23.18 -19.23 -33.49
C PHE A 288 22.04 -20.18 -33.13
N SER A 289 20.81 -19.66 -33.20
CA SER A 289 19.59 -20.42 -32.97
C SER A 289 18.61 -20.08 -34.07
N GLU A 290 18.44 -21.00 -35.02
CA GLU A 290 17.42 -20.92 -36.06
C GLU A 290 16.15 -21.65 -35.58
N GLY A 291 15.01 -20.95 -35.52
CA GLY A 291 13.68 -21.58 -35.47
C GLY A 291 12.85 -21.44 -34.20
N ASP A 292 13.42 -21.05 -33.05
CA ASP A 292 12.68 -21.06 -31.77
C ASP A 292 11.91 -19.78 -31.43
N GLY A 293 12.12 -18.68 -32.17
CA GLY A 293 11.46 -17.38 -31.92
C GLY A 293 11.81 -16.72 -30.58
N LYS A 294 12.75 -17.28 -29.82
CA LYS A 294 13.21 -16.78 -28.53
C LYS A 294 14.33 -15.77 -28.74
N CYS A 295 14.17 -14.56 -28.20
CA CYS A 295 15.24 -13.56 -28.28
C CYS A 295 16.31 -13.72 -27.21
N VAL A 296 15.88 -13.92 -25.96
CA VAL A 296 16.73 -14.18 -24.80
C VAL A 296 16.06 -15.23 -23.92
N TRP A 297 16.83 -16.20 -23.42
CA TRP A 297 16.36 -17.23 -22.50
C TRP A 297 17.43 -17.58 -21.48
N GLN A 298 17.01 -18.19 -20.37
CA GLN A 298 17.92 -18.67 -19.35
C GLN A 298 18.40 -20.08 -19.73
N ASP A 299 19.71 -20.35 -19.59
CA ASP A 299 20.25 -21.67 -19.89
C ASP A 299 19.87 -22.67 -18.79
N GLU A 300 19.31 -23.83 -19.17
CA GLU A 300 19.01 -24.93 -18.24
C GLU A 300 20.23 -25.85 -18.07
N GLU A 301 20.76 -25.99 -16.86
CA GLU A 301 21.72 -27.07 -16.56
C GLU A 301 20.96 -28.42 -16.50
N LYS A 302 21.10 -29.25 -17.54
CA LYS A 302 20.70 -30.66 -17.49
C LYS A 302 21.87 -31.50 -16.95
N SER A 303 21.84 -31.86 -15.66
CA SER A 303 22.70 -32.93 -15.16
C SER A 303 22.02 -34.29 -15.38
N PHE A 304 22.68 -35.20 -16.11
CA PHE A 304 22.30 -36.61 -16.17
C PHE A 304 22.82 -37.32 -14.92
N ASP A 305 21.97 -37.44 -13.90
CA ASP A 305 22.05 -38.51 -12.91
C ASP A 305 20.78 -39.36 -13.08
N ASP A 306 20.91 -40.69 -13.10
CA ASP A 306 19.92 -41.72 -13.48
C ASP A 306 18.42 -41.32 -13.45
N GLU A 307 17.79 -41.44 -14.63
CA GLU A 307 16.34 -41.47 -14.92
C GLU A 307 15.42 -40.36 -14.36
N THR A 308 15.95 -39.27 -13.78
CA THR A 308 15.14 -38.10 -13.38
C THR A 308 15.80 -36.78 -13.73
N ILE A 309 15.10 -35.95 -14.52
CA ILE A 309 15.50 -34.55 -14.75
C ILE A 309 15.27 -33.79 -13.45
N VAL A 310 16.32 -33.58 -12.66
CA VAL A 310 16.31 -32.77 -11.44
C VAL A 310 16.87 -31.39 -11.77
N LEU A 311 16.02 -30.37 -11.72
CA LEU A 311 16.44 -28.97 -11.71
C LEU A 311 17.20 -28.70 -10.39
N LYS A 312 18.54 -28.69 -10.40
CA LYS A 312 19.31 -28.24 -9.23
C LYS A 312 19.30 -26.70 -9.18
N PRO A 313 19.02 -26.08 -8.03
CA PRO A 313 19.29 -24.66 -7.85
C PRO A 313 20.80 -24.45 -7.66
N ARG A 314 21.30 -23.39 -8.30
CA ARG A 314 22.48 -22.58 -7.91
C ARG A 314 23.72 -23.36 -7.41
N LYS A 315 24.78 -23.40 -8.22
CA LYS A 315 26.12 -23.19 -7.65
C LYS A 315 26.27 -21.71 -7.32
N ASP A 316 26.81 -21.42 -6.14
CA ASP A 316 26.89 -20.09 -5.52
C ASP A 316 27.33 -18.97 -6.50
N GLY A 317 26.45 -18.00 -6.76
CA GLY A 317 26.82 -16.70 -7.34
C GLY A 317 26.89 -16.57 -8.87
N GLN A 318 26.47 -17.54 -9.69
CA GLN A 318 26.54 -17.45 -11.17
C GLN A 318 25.19 -17.75 -11.86
N VAL A 319 24.85 -16.96 -12.89
CA VAL A 319 23.67 -17.16 -13.78
C VAL A 319 24.07 -17.05 -15.24
N SER A 320 23.46 -17.86 -16.11
CA SER A 320 23.76 -17.92 -17.55
C SER A 320 22.51 -17.70 -18.39
N TYR A 321 22.62 -16.84 -19.39
CA TYR A 321 21.58 -16.52 -20.36
C TYR A 321 22.14 -16.60 -21.77
N SER A 322 21.29 -17.02 -22.70
CA SER A 322 21.62 -17.07 -24.11
C SER A 322 20.74 -16.13 -24.93
N TYR A 323 21.36 -15.45 -25.87
CA TYR A 323 20.76 -14.59 -26.88
C TYR A 323 20.76 -15.31 -28.22
N SER A 324 19.65 -15.23 -28.94
CA SER A 324 19.60 -15.69 -30.33
C SER A 324 20.39 -14.72 -31.20
N TYR A 325 21.58 -15.17 -31.57
CA TYR A 325 22.44 -14.54 -32.54
C TYR A 325 22.29 -15.28 -33.87
N SER A 326 21.26 -14.95 -34.63
CA SER A 326 21.20 -15.34 -36.05
C SER A 326 21.78 -14.19 -36.86
N GLY A 327 23.06 -13.87 -36.65
CA GLY A 327 23.70 -12.65 -37.15
C GLY A 327 23.45 -12.34 -38.63
N SER A 328 23.64 -11.08 -38.99
CA SER A 328 23.76 -10.56 -40.35
C SER A 328 24.99 -11.07 -41.12
N ALA A 329 25.80 -11.94 -40.51
CA ALA A 329 27.00 -12.54 -41.10
C ALA A 329 26.66 -13.91 -41.71
N PRO A 330 26.71 -14.07 -43.04
CA PRO A 330 26.83 -15.39 -43.63
C PRO A 330 28.03 -16.10 -43.01
N ILE A 331 27.89 -17.39 -42.73
CA ILE A 331 29.01 -18.23 -42.32
C ILE A 331 30.16 -18.03 -43.31
N GLY A 332 31.34 -17.63 -42.82
CA GLY A 332 32.51 -17.35 -43.64
C GLY A 332 32.67 -15.91 -44.12
N GLU A 333 31.88 -14.95 -43.64
CA GLU A 333 32.05 -13.51 -43.91
C GLU A 333 32.41 -12.70 -42.65
N TRP A 334 33.10 -11.57 -42.84
CA TRP A 334 33.41 -10.66 -41.74
C TRP A 334 32.17 -9.89 -41.31
N SER A 335 31.96 -9.81 -39.99
CA SER A 335 30.92 -8.97 -39.39
C SER A 335 31.44 -8.22 -38.19
N THR A 336 30.97 -6.99 -38.05
CA THR A 336 31.21 -6.15 -36.87
C THR A 336 30.07 -6.36 -35.90
N VAL A 337 30.38 -6.78 -34.68
CA VAL A 337 29.42 -6.91 -33.58
C VAL A 337 29.57 -5.72 -32.67
N THR A 338 28.49 -5.01 -32.36
CA THR A 338 28.48 -3.94 -31.34
C THR A 338 27.33 -4.17 -30.38
N ARG A 339 27.63 -4.42 -29.11
CA ARG A 339 26.62 -4.75 -28.08
C ARG A 339 26.78 -3.88 -26.85
N ASP A 340 25.64 -3.40 -26.36
CA ASP A 340 25.51 -2.80 -25.04
C ASP A 340 25.19 -3.89 -24.02
N ILE A 341 26.20 -4.25 -23.23
CA ILE A 341 26.10 -5.36 -22.28
C ILE A 341 25.31 -4.94 -21.03
N LEU A 342 25.26 -3.64 -20.70
CA LEU A 342 24.42 -3.14 -19.62
C LEU A 342 22.95 -3.41 -19.93
N VAL A 343 22.52 -3.09 -21.16
CA VAL A 343 21.16 -3.34 -21.64
C VAL A 343 20.90 -4.84 -21.77
N ASP A 344 21.82 -5.61 -22.34
CA ASP A 344 21.62 -7.06 -22.52
C ASP A 344 21.51 -7.79 -21.15
N VAL A 345 22.35 -7.46 -20.17
CA VAL A 345 22.23 -8.03 -18.81
C VAL A 345 20.92 -7.62 -18.16
N ALA A 346 20.50 -6.36 -18.26
CA ALA A 346 19.24 -5.89 -17.68
C ALA A 346 18.03 -6.64 -18.27
N ARG A 347 17.99 -6.82 -19.59
CA ARG A 347 16.91 -7.55 -20.28
C ARG A 347 16.96 -9.06 -19.97
N ALA A 348 18.14 -9.65 -19.86
CA ALA A 348 18.34 -11.05 -19.47
C ALA A 348 17.87 -11.32 -18.03
N LEU A 349 18.20 -10.46 -17.06
CA LEU A 349 17.73 -10.62 -15.69
C LEU A 349 16.21 -10.44 -15.54
N SER A 350 15.61 -9.63 -16.42
CA SER A 350 14.16 -9.48 -16.52
C SER A 350 13.47 -10.69 -17.18
N SER A 351 14.23 -11.66 -17.70
CA SER A 351 13.74 -12.80 -18.50
C SER A 351 13.43 -14.08 -17.70
N GLY A 352 13.78 -14.16 -16.41
CA GLY A 352 13.75 -15.40 -15.63
C GLY A 352 12.35 -15.85 -15.17
N GLU A 353 12.08 -17.15 -15.26
CA GLU A 353 10.74 -17.77 -15.04
C GLU A 353 10.18 -17.63 -13.61
N ASN A 354 11.02 -17.32 -12.62
CA ASN A 354 10.63 -17.25 -11.20
C ASN A 354 10.32 -15.83 -10.68
N ARG A 355 10.30 -14.80 -11.54
CA ARG A 355 9.97 -13.42 -11.11
C ARG A 355 8.54 -13.02 -11.45
N LYS A 356 7.91 -12.25 -10.54
CA LYS A 356 6.58 -11.68 -10.76
C LYS A 356 6.65 -10.74 -11.98
N LYS A 357 5.56 -10.68 -12.74
CA LYS A 357 5.41 -9.93 -14.01
C LYS A 357 5.73 -8.41 -13.91
N ASP A 358 5.97 -7.87 -12.72
CA ASP A 358 6.13 -6.43 -12.43
C ASP A 358 7.59 -6.00 -12.10
N ASP A 359 8.58 -6.90 -12.07
CA ASP A 359 9.97 -6.55 -11.73
C ASP A 359 10.83 -6.28 -13.00
N ASN A 360 10.64 -5.13 -13.66
CA ASN A 360 11.55 -4.68 -14.73
C ASN A 360 12.90 -4.28 -14.13
N VAL A 361 14.01 -4.88 -14.60
CA VAL A 361 15.36 -4.52 -14.14
C VAL A 361 15.90 -3.38 -14.99
N VAL A 362 16.17 -2.24 -14.36
CA VAL A 362 16.88 -1.11 -14.96
C VAL A 362 18.25 -1.00 -14.30
N LEU A 363 19.30 -1.02 -15.12
CA LEU A 363 20.68 -0.87 -14.66
C LEU A 363 21.22 0.47 -15.15
N HIS A 364 22.03 1.13 -14.34
CA HIS A 364 22.71 2.38 -14.69
C HIS A 364 24.21 2.14 -14.91
N PRO A 365 24.89 2.99 -15.70
CA PRO A 365 26.35 2.99 -15.77
C PRO A 365 26.93 3.05 -14.35
N GLY A 366 27.87 2.14 -14.02
CA GLY A 366 28.35 1.97 -12.65
C GLY A 366 27.92 0.68 -11.95
N ASP A 367 26.75 0.13 -12.29
CA ASP A 367 26.16 -1.05 -11.62
C ASP A 367 26.78 -2.38 -12.08
N LEU A 368 27.29 -2.39 -13.31
CA LEU A 368 27.82 -3.56 -14.00
C LEU A 368 29.30 -3.37 -14.32
N ARG A 369 30.09 -4.42 -14.14
CA ARG A 369 31.49 -4.46 -14.54
C ARG A 369 31.74 -5.63 -15.49
N LEU A 370 32.31 -5.34 -16.65
CA LEU A 370 32.69 -6.37 -17.60
C LEU A 370 34.00 -7.06 -17.14
N VAL A 371 34.05 -8.38 -17.25
CA VAL A 371 35.18 -9.20 -16.77
C VAL A 371 35.99 -9.75 -17.95
N SER A 372 35.33 -10.44 -18.88
CA SER A 372 36.00 -11.05 -20.03
C SER A 372 35.05 -11.27 -21.20
N LEU A 373 35.61 -11.25 -22.41
CA LEU A 373 34.97 -11.68 -23.66
C LEU A 373 35.63 -12.97 -24.13
N GLY A 374 34.84 -14.04 -24.31
CA GLY A 374 35.29 -15.35 -24.75
C GLY A 374 34.65 -15.78 -26.07
N PHE A 375 35.34 -16.65 -26.80
CA PHE A 375 34.98 -17.15 -28.13
C PHE A 375 35.10 -18.67 -28.18
N ARG A 376 34.13 -19.33 -28.83
CA ARG A 376 34.06 -20.78 -29.00
C ARG A 376 33.70 -21.15 -30.44
N GLY A 377 34.14 -22.33 -30.88
CA GLY A 377 33.96 -22.82 -32.25
C GLY A 377 35.13 -22.52 -33.17
N GLN A 378 34.88 -22.54 -34.48
CA GLN A 378 35.87 -22.23 -35.51
C GLN A 378 35.61 -20.83 -36.07
N LEU A 379 36.49 -19.88 -35.76
CA LEU A 379 36.29 -18.49 -36.13
C LEU A 379 37.59 -17.69 -36.17
N THR A 380 37.56 -16.54 -36.84
CA THR A 380 38.62 -15.54 -36.84
C THR A 380 38.12 -14.25 -36.19
N VAL A 381 38.93 -13.61 -35.34
CA VAL A 381 38.62 -12.31 -34.73
C VAL A 381 39.74 -11.33 -35.06
N ARG A 382 39.43 -10.06 -35.33
CA ARG A 382 40.47 -9.02 -35.42
C ARG A 382 40.98 -8.66 -34.03
N GLN A 383 42.29 -8.42 -33.91
CA GLN A 383 42.97 -8.00 -32.68
C GLN A 383 42.69 -6.52 -32.35
N GLN A 384 41.43 -6.14 -32.32
CA GLN A 384 40.96 -4.80 -31.99
C GLN A 384 39.55 -4.90 -31.41
N ILE A 385 39.47 -5.29 -30.13
CA ILE A 385 38.21 -5.28 -29.37
C ILE A 385 38.12 -3.90 -28.72
N ALA A 386 37.12 -3.12 -29.13
CA ALA A 386 36.88 -1.80 -28.58
C ALA A 386 35.88 -1.85 -27.43
N GLN A 387 36.18 -1.18 -26.33
CA GLN A 387 35.24 -0.86 -25.26
C GLN A 387 34.91 0.63 -25.25
N ARG A 388 33.63 0.96 -25.15
CA ARG A 388 33.11 2.33 -25.22
C ARG A 388 32.06 2.58 -24.14
N LYS A 389 31.81 3.87 -23.88
CA LYS A 389 30.73 4.33 -23.00
C LYS A 389 29.35 4.30 -23.67
N GLU A 390 29.29 4.46 -24.99
CA GLU A 390 28.02 4.63 -25.72
C GLU A 390 28.11 4.05 -27.14
N GLN A 391 26.94 3.75 -27.73
CA GLN A 391 26.82 3.17 -29.09
C GLN A 391 25.82 3.92 -29.99
N ASP A 392 25.51 5.18 -29.69
CA ASP A 392 24.38 5.90 -30.31
C ASP A 392 24.44 5.94 -31.85
N SER A 393 25.61 6.21 -32.43
CA SER A 393 25.77 6.23 -33.90
C SER A 393 25.53 4.86 -34.54
N HIS A 394 25.88 3.78 -33.85
CA HIS A 394 25.66 2.42 -34.35
C HIS A 394 24.16 2.08 -34.29
N ALA A 395 23.54 2.29 -33.13
CA ALA A 395 22.12 2.03 -32.92
C ALA A 395 21.23 2.83 -33.88
N PHE A 396 21.54 4.10 -34.15
CA PHE A 396 20.82 4.91 -35.14
C PHE A 396 20.92 4.32 -36.56
N ARG A 397 22.13 3.89 -36.96
CA ARG A 397 22.36 3.29 -38.28
C ARG A 397 21.63 1.96 -38.41
N SER A 398 21.72 1.08 -37.41
CA SER A 398 21.04 -0.22 -37.41
C SER A 398 19.51 -0.06 -37.53
N SER A 399 18.91 0.91 -36.83
CA SER A 399 17.49 1.25 -37.00
C SER A 399 17.15 1.71 -38.42
N ALA A 400 17.98 2.55 -39.03
CA ALA A 400 17.76 3.04 -40.39
C ALA A 400 17.91 1.94 -41.45
N ASP A 401 18.94 1.10 -41.32
CA ASP A 401 19.18 -0.05 -42.22
C ASP A 401 18.05 -1.08 -42.09
N TRP A 402 17.60 -1.38 -40.87
CA TRP A 402 16.46 -2.26 -40.64
C TRP A 402 15.18 -1.76 -41.35
N LEU A 403 14.90 -0.45 -41.29
CA LEU A 403 13.75 0.14 -41.96
C LEU A 403 13.85 0.00 -43.49
N VAL A 404 15.03 0.19 -44.08
CA VAL A 404 15.22 0.01 -45.53
C VAL A 404 15.01 -1.46 -45.93
N GLU A 405 15.57 -2.39 -45.16
CA GLU A 405 15.52 -3.83 -45.46
C GLU A 405 14.14 -4.46 -45.27
N ASN A 406 13.33 -3.92 -44.35
CA ASN A 406 12.02 -4.47 -43.97
C ASN A 406 10.84 -3.65 -44.51
N GLN A 407 11.08 -2.72 -45.44
CA GLN A 407 10.02 -2.00 -46.13
C GLN A 407 9.33 -2.91 -47.15
N ASP A 408 8.01 -2.98 -47.11
CA ASP A 408 7.24 -3.81 -48.03
C ASP A 408 7.03 -3.15 -49.41
N LYS A 409 6.42 -3.89 -50.33
CA LYS A 409 6.12 -3.41 -51.69
C LYS A 409 5.13 -2.24 -51.75
N LYS A 410 4.33 -2.02 -50.69
CA LYS A 410 3.41 -0.89 -50.56
C LYS A 410 4.11 0.35 -49.99
N GLY A 411 5.39 0.24 -49.64
CA GLY A 411 6.18 1.31 -49.03
C GLY A 411 6.07 1.38 -47.51
N GLY A 412 5.41 0.42 -46.86
CA GLY A 412 5.18 0.44 -45.42
C GLY A 412 5.97 -0.57 -44.61
N TRP A 413 5.87 -0.43 -43.29
CA TRP A 413 6.35 -1.42 -42.34
C TRP A 413 5.17 -2.11 -41.67
N ALA A 414 4.89 -3.33 -42.11
CA ALA A 414 3.75 -4.10 -41.63
C ALA A 414 3.98 -4.63 -40.20
N VAL A 415 2.96 -4.53 -39.35
CA VAL A 415 3.00 -5.04 -37.98
C VAL A 415 2.58 -6.53 -37.97
N PRO A 416 3.44 -7.47 -37.53
CA PRO A 416 3.22 -8.91 -37.73
C PRO A 416 2.24 -9.56 -36.74
N VAL A 417 1.52 -8.78 -35.93
CA VAL A 417 0.64 -9.28 -34.86
C VAL A 417 -0.76 -8.66 -34.94
N GLU A 418 -1.76 -9.39 -34.43
CA GLU A 418 -3.14 -8.91 -34.31
C GLU A 418 -3.22 -7.77 -33.28
N ARG A 419 -4.01 -6.74 -33.58
CA ARG A 419 -4.30 -5.65 -32.64
C ARG A 419 -5.80 -5.51 -32.40
N SER A 420 -6.24 -5.74 -31.15
CA SER A 420 -7.64 -5.54 -30.75
C SER A 420 -7.87 -4.26 -29.94
N ILE A 421 -8.74 -3.38 -30.40
CA ILE A 421 -9.06 -2.06 -29.82
C ILE A 421 -10.53 -2.07 -29.33
N ALA A 422 -10.81 -1.29 -28.27
CA ALA A 422 -12.12 -1.13 -27.66
C ALA A 422 -12.82 -2.45 -27.34
N ASP A 423 -12.23 -3.26 -26.45
CA ASP A 423 -12.76 -4.57 -26.03
C ASP A 423 -13.05 -5.53 -27.19
N ARG A 424 -12.10 -5.59 -28.15
CA ARG A 424 -12.17 -6.37 -29.41
C ARG A 424 -13.29 -5.97 -30.37
N LYS A 425 -13.90 -4.78 -30.23
CA LYS A 425 -14.86 -4.26 -31.22
C LYS A 425 -14.20 -3.87 -32.55
N LEU A 426 -12.94 -3.46 -32.50
CA LEU A 426 -12.12 -3.16 -33.67
C LEU A 426 -10.91 -4.08 -33.65
N VAL A 427 -10.73 -4.92 -34.66
CA VAL A 427 -9.62 -5.87 -34.73
C VAL A 427 -8.87 -5.66 -36.05
N LEU A 428 -7.56 -5.47 -35.94
CA LEU A 428 -6.66 -5.37 -37.07
C LEU A 428 -5.91 -6.71 -37.21
N PRO A 429 -6.04 -7.41 -38.36
CA PRO A 429 -5.32 -8.65 -38.60
C PRO A 429 -3.81 -8.40 -38.77
N PRO A 430 -2.95 -9.38 -38.50
CA PRO A 430 -1.51 -9.27 -38.76
C PRO A 430 -1.20 -8.76 -40.17
N GLY A 431 -0.24 -7.85 -40.29
CA GLY A 431 0.16 -7.21 -41.53
C GLY A 431 -0.41 -5.80 -41.75
N TRP A 432 -1.05 -5.21 -40.74
CA TRP A 432 -1.57 -3.84 -40.79
C TRP A 432 -0.44 -2.79 -40.70
N HIS A 433 -0.70 -1.59 -41.23
CA HIS A 433 0.24 -0.46 -41.23
C HIS A 433 -0.21 0.66 -40.29
N SER A 434 0.72 1.48 -39.82
CA SER A 434 0.41 2.60 -38.92
C SER A 434 0.94 3.91 -39.49
N ALA A 435 0.13 4.97 -39.52
CA ALA A 435 0.61 6.30 -39.90
C ALA A 435 1.75 6.80 -39.00
N MET A 436 1.73 6.41 -37.72
CA MET A 436 2.80 6.74 -36.76
C MET A 436 4.09 5.98 -37.09
N ALA A 437 4.00 4.72 -37.52
CA ALA A 437 5.16 3.97 -38.02
C ALA A 437 5.74 4.64 -39.26
N GLN A 438 4.87 5.04 -40.19
CA GLN A 438 5.29 5.73 -41.40
C GLN A 438 5.99 7.06 -41.09
N GLY A 439 5.38 7.88 -40.22
CA GLY A 439 5.95 9.17 -39.79
C GLY A 439 7.32 9.05 -39.16
N HIS A 440 7.45 8.20 -38.12
CA HIS A 440 8.74 7.98 -37.46
C HIS A 440 9.78 7.38 -38.42
N GLY A 441 9.38 6.42 -39.26
CA GLY A 441 10.27 5.82 -40.25
C GLY A 441 10.80 6.86 -41.22
N ILE A 442 9.94 7.73 -41.76
CA ILE A 442 10.35 8.84 -42.62
C ILE A 442 11.34 9.76 -41.87
N SER A 443 11.05 10.14 -40.62
CA SER A 443 11.94 10.99 -39.81
C SER A 443 13.31 10.36 -39.53
N VAL A 444 13.40 9.03 -39.37
CA VAL A 444 14.68 8.31 -39.24
C VAL A 444 15.44 8.34 -40.55
N LEU A 445 14.77 8.00 -41.66
CA LEU A 445 15.37 7.87 -42.97
C LEU A 445 15.85 9.21 -43.54
N THR A 446 15.12 10.30 -43.32
CA THR A 446 15.55 11.66 -43.72
C THR A 446 16.82 12.09 -42.99
N ARG A 447 16.89 11.81 -41.69
CA ARG A 447 18.08 12.04 -40.85
C ARG A 447 19.24 11.14 -41.25
N ALA A 448 18.98 9.88 -41.58
CA ALA A 448 20.00 8.93 -42.02
C ALA A 448 20.58 9.31 -43.39
N TYR A 449 19.74 9.75 -44.32
CA TYR A 449 20.17 10.32 -45.60
C TYR A 449 21.11 11.51 -45.38
N ASN A 450 20.74 12.44 -44.50
CA ASN A 450 21.58 13.61 -44.22
C ASN A 450 22.89 13.26 -43.48
N GLN A 451 22.85 12.31 -42.54
CA GLN A 451 24.01 11.93 -41.72
C GLN A 451 25.02 11.05 -42.48
N PHE A 452 24.55 10.14 -43.31
CA PHE A 452 25.39 9.14 -44.00
C PHE A 452 25.54 9.40 -45.51
N ASN A 453 24.77 10.33 -46.08
CA ASN A 453 24.79 10.70 -47.50
C ASN A 453 24.51 9.51 -48.45
N ASP A 454 23.69 8.55 -48.01
CA ASP A 454 23.32 7.35 -48.78
C ASP A 454 21.89 7.46 -49.33
N LYS A 455 21.77 7.42 -50.66
CA LYS A 455 20.50 7.57 -51.38
C LYS A 455 19.44 6.53 -51.02
N LYS A 456 19.84 5.34 -50.55
CA LYS A 456 18.90 4.27 -50.20
C LYS A 456 17.87 4.73 -49.17
N TYR A 457 18.28 5.56 -48.22
CA TYR A 457 17.40 6.08 -47.16
C TYR A 457 16.35 7.03 -47.73
N LEU A 458 16.74 7.92 -48.65
CA LEU A 458 15.81 8.83 -49.32
C LEU A 458 14.79 8.09 -50.18
N SER A 459 15.24 7.10 -50.96
CA SER A 459 14.34 6.27 -51.77
C SER A 459 13.31 5.54 -50.90
N SER A 460 13.74 4.98 -49.76
CA SER A 460 12.83 4.34 -48.81
C SER A 460 11.85 5.32 -48.16
N ALA A 461 12.31 6.53 -47.79
CA ALA A 461 11.44 7.57 -47.22
C ALA A 461 10.36 8.04 -48.19
N ILE A 462 10.69 8.15 -49.49
CA ILE A 462 9.75 8.53 -50.54
C ILE A 462 8.70 7.42 -50.78
N ASN A 463 9.12 6.15 -50.80
CA ASN A 463 8.20 5.03 -50.97
C ASN A 463 7.16 4.96 -49.84
N ALA A 464 7.53 5.40 -48.63
CA ALA A 464 6.63 5.43 -47.47
C ALA A 464 5.43 6.37 -47.62
N LEU A 465 5.44 7.29 -48.59
CA LEU A 465 4.33 8.21 -48.87
C LEU A 465 3.10 7.54 -49.50
N GLU A 466 3.25 6.37 -50.14
CA GLU A 466 2.13 5.75 -50.86
C GLU A 466 0.97 5.35 -49.92
N LEU A 467 1.28 4.86 -48.72
CA LEU A 467 0.26 4.47 -47.74
C LEU A 467 -0.60 5.63 -47.23
N PHE A 468 -0.09 6.87 -47.26
CA PHE A 468 -0.85 8.06 -46.88
C PHE A 468 -1.95 8.41 -47.90
N LYS A 469 -1.90 7.84 -49.11
CA LYS A 469 -2.89 8.05 -50.17
C LYS A 469 -3.98 6.99 -50.13
N THR A 470 -3.63 5.78 -49.72
CA THR A 470 -4.51 4.60 -49.68
C THR A 470 -5.41 4.64 -48.45
N ASN A 471 -6.70 4.36 -48.64
CA ASN A 471 -7.68 4.33 -47.55
C ASN A 471 -7.42 3.18 -46.57
N SER A 472 -7.77 3.37 -45.29
CA SER A 472 -7.65 2.34 -44.25
C SER A 472 -8.39 1.04 -44.61
N SER A 473 -9.53 1.12 -45.30
CA SER A 473 -10.28 -0.03 -45.80
C SER A 473 -9.56 -0.83 -46.90
N GLU A 474 -8.61 -0.22 -47.60
CA GLU A 474 -7.81 -0.82 -48.67
C GLU A 474 -6.42 -1.26 -48.16
N GLY A 475 -6.20 -1.22 -46.85
CA GLY A 475 -4.93 -1.54 -46.20
C GLY A 475 -3.91 -0.40 -46.28
N GLY A 476 -4.36 0.84 -46.45
CA GLY A 476 -3.57 2.05 -46.25
C GLY A 476 -3.73 2.63 -44.85
N VAL A 477 -3.38 3.91 -44.68
CA VAL A 477 -3.53 4.62 -43.39
C VAL A 477 -4.42 5.86 -43.46
N ARG A 478 -5.01 6.16 -44.63
CA ARG A 478 -5.87 7.33 -44.80
C ARG A 478 -7.30 7.06 -44.35
N ALA A 479 -7.83 7.93 -43.52
CA ALA A 479 -9.24 7.98 -43.15
C ALA A 479 -9.83 9.37 -43.42
N GLU A 480 -11.14 9.47 -43.37
CA GLU A 480 -11.86 10.75 -43.49
C GLU A 480 -12.86 10.89 -42.33
N PHE A 481 -12.90 12.07 -41.73
CA PHE A 481 -13.79 12.41 -40.63
C PHE A 481 -14.39 13.80 -40.84
N PHE A 482 -15.72 13.88 -40.94
CA PHE A 482 -16.44 15.13 -41.25
C PHE A 482 -15.92 15.90 -42.48
N GLY A 483 -15.45 15.21 -43.53
CA GLY A 483 -14.87 15.85 -44.71
C GLY A 483 -13.39 16.21 -44.59
N TYR A 484 -12.74 15.89 -43.46
CA TYR A 484 -11.32 16.15 -43.21
C TYR A 484 -10.50 14.87 -43.26
N ILE A 485 -9.34 14.94 -43.93
CA ILE A 485 -8.42 13.81 -44.05
C ILE A 485 -7.69 13.58 -42.73
N TRP A 486 -7.58 12.32 -42.33
CA TRP A 486 -6.83 11.88 -41.16
C TRP A 486 -5.87 10.73 -41.54
N TYR A 487 -4.72 10.66 -40.86
CA TYR A 487 -3.78 9.55 -41.00
C TYR A 487 -3.82 8.71 -39.71
N GLU A 488 -4.29 7.47 -39.82
CA GLU A 488 -4.62 6.60 -38.68
C GLU A 488 -3.37 5.93 -38.09
N GLU A 489 -3.18 6.06 -36.77
CA GLU A 489 -2.23 5.21 -36.05
C GLU A 489 -2.65 3.74 -36.14
N TYR A 490 -3.94 3.49 -35.98
CA TYR A 490 -4.57 2.18 -36.13
C TYR A 490 -5.64 2.30 -37.23
N PRO A 491 -5.42 1.75 -38.44
CA PRO A 491 -6.32 1.92 -39.57
C PRO A 491 -7.58 1.05 -39.44
N THR A 492 -8.38 1.31 -38.41
CA THR A 492 -9.62 0.58 -38.13
C THR A 492 -10.77 1.04 -39.02
N THR A 493 -11.82 0.22 -39.11
CA THR A 493 -13.07 0.59 -39.78
C THR A 493 -14.25 0.25 -38.86
N PRO A 494 -14.99 1.23 -38.31
CA PRO A 494 -14.79 2.69 -38.45
C PRO A 494 -13.45 3.19 -37.88
N GLY A 495 -13.02 4.38 -38.32
CA GLY A 495 -11.76 5.00 -37.93
C GLY A 495 -11.65 5.25 -36.42
N SER A 496 -10.43 5.16 -35.89
CA SER A 496 -10.15 5.33 -34.47
C SER A 496 -9.78 6.78 -34.15
N PHE A 497 -9.15 7.48 -35.10
CA PHE A 497 -8.72 8.86 -35.01
C PHE A 497 -7.86 9.12 -33.77
N VAL A 498 -6.68 8.50 -33.71
CA VAL A 498 -5.73 8.70 -32.60
C VAL A 498 -4.86 9.93 -32.85
N LEU A 499 -4.79 10.85 -31.86
CA LEU A 499 -4.16 12.16 -32.01
C LEU A 499 -2.62 12.12 -32.13
N ASN A 500 -1.94 11.51 -31.17
CA ASN A 500 -0.47 11.48 -31.12
C ASN A 500 0.15 10.79 -32.35
N GLY A 501 -0.47 9.69 -32.82
CA GLY A 501 -0.02 9.00 -34.02
C GLY A 501 -0.21 9.83 -35.28
N PHE A 502 -1.29 10.61 -35.37
CA PHE A 502 -1.51 11.57 -36.46
C PHE A 502 -0.45 12.67 -36.45
N LEU A 503 -0.18 13.29 -35.29
CA LEU A 503 0.85 14.34 -35.14
C LEU A 503 2.24 13.84 -35.56
N TYR A 504 2.67 12.65 -35.11
CA TYR A 504 3.96 12.09 -35.56
C TYR A 504 4.00 11.78 -37.05
N SER A 505 2.87 11.42 -37.65
CA SER A 505 2.78 11.24 -39.10
C SER A 505 3.01 12.56 -39.85
N LEU A 506 2.49 13.68 -39.32
CA LEU A 506 2.71 15.02 -39.89
C LEU A 506 4.17 15.47 -39.73
N ILE A 507 4.80 15.22 -38.58
CA ILE A 507 6.22 15.54 -38.36
C ILE A 507 7.10 14.79 -39.38
N GLY A 508 6.81 13.52 -39.67
CA GLY A 508 7.53 12.78 -40.71
C GLY A 508 7.38 13.39 -42.10
N LEU A 509 6.15 13.76 -42.48
CA LEU A 509 5.87 14.44 -43.76
C LEU A 509 6.59 15.81 -43.83
N TYR A 510 6.61 16.54 -42.72
CA TYR A 510 7.32 17.82 -42.60
C TYR A 510 8.83 17.63 -42.78
N ASP A 511 9.42 16.66 -42.08
CA ASP A 511 10.85 16.38 -42.16
C ASP A 511 11.30 16.07 -43.60
N LEU A 512 10.51 15.28 -44.33
CA LEU A 512 10.78 14.99 -45.74
C LEU A 512 10.60 16.23 -46.63
N SER A 513 9.56 17.04 -46.38
CA SER A 513 9.26 18.25 -47.17
C SER A 513 10.34 19.34 -47.08
N LYS A 514 11.11 19.35 -45.98
CA LYS A 514 12.15 20.35 -45.69
C LYS A 514 13.56 19.90 -46.04
N LEU A 515 13.71 18.68 -46.54
CA LEU A 515 14.98 18.17 -47.00
C LEU A 515 15.45 18.96 -48.23
N ASP A 516 16.70 19.43 -48.24
CA ASP A 516 17.26 20.10 -49.42
C ASP A 516 17.58 19.07 -50.50
N VAL A 517 16.71 19.01 -51.50
CA VAL A 517 16.81 18.14 -52.69
C VAL A 517 17.35 18.87 -53.92
N SER A 518 17.78 20.14 -53.78
CA SER A 518 18.23 20.97 -54.91
C SER A 518 19.44 20.40 -55.64
N GLY A 519 20.34 19.72 -54.92
CA GLY A 519 21.52 19.04 -55.47
C GLY A 519 21.26 17.66 -56.12
N ILE A 520 20.02 17.15 -56.10
CA ILE A 520 19.69 15.84 -56.69
C ILE A 520 19.19 16.02 -58.14
N TYR A 521 19.83 15.35 -59.09
CA TYR A 521 19.44 15.28 -60.51
C TYR A 521 18.25 14.34 -60.79
N ASP A 522 17.38 14.10 -59.81
CA ASP A 522 16.22 13.23 -59.93
C ASP A 522 14.92 14.04 -59.77
N ASP A 523 14.25 14.31 -60.90
CA ASP A 523 13.00 15.06 -60.94
C ASP A 523 11.84 14.30 -60.27
N SER A 524 11.92 12.96 -60.19
CA SER A 524 10.94 12.13 -59.49
C SER A 524 10.99 12.36 -57.98
N ALA A 525 12.20 12.38 -57.41
CA ALA A 525 12.41 12.64 -56.00
C ALA A 525 11.93 14.05 -55.59
N LYS A 526 12.19 15.08 -56.42
CA LYS A 526 11.69 16.44 -56.20
C LYS A 526 10.17 16.51 -56.17
N THR A 527 9.52 15.80 -57.09
CA THR A 527 8.05 15.73 -57.16
C THR A 527 7.47 15.08 -55.91
N LYS A 528 8.09 13.99 -55.43
CA LYS A 528 7.67 13.28 -54.22
C LYS A 528 7.85 14.08 -52.93
N VAL A 529 8.94 14.84 -52.82
CA VAL A 529 9.15 15.76 -51.69
C VAL A 529 8.07 16.87 -51.66
N LYS A 530 7.70 17.40 -52.84
CA LYS A 530 6.58 18.34 -52.96
C LYS A 530 5.24 17.69 -52.58
N GLU A 531 5.03 16.44 -52.96
CA GLU A 531 3.85 15.66 -52.58
C GLU A 531 3.73 15.51 -51.05
N ALA A 532 4.85 15.26 -50.35
CA ALA A 532 4.88 15.22 -48.89
C ALA A 532 4.48 16.58 -48.26
N GLN A 533 4.91 17.69 -48.88
CA GLN A 533 4.51 19.04 -48.46
C GLN A 533 3.00 19.27 -48.60
N GLU A 534 2.41 18.80 -49.71
CA GLU A 534 0.96 18.89 -49.92
C GLU A 534 0.20 18.06 -48.89
N MET A 535 0.60 16.81 -48.65
CA MET A 535 0.01 15.94 -47.62
C MET A 535 0.11 16.52 -46.21
N TYR A 536 1.25 17.12 -45.88
CA TYR A 536 1.46 17.84 -44.61
C TYR A 536 0.50 19.02 -44.50
N SER A 537 0.39 19.85 -45.55
CA SER A 537 -0.47 21.04 -45.54
C SER A 537 -1.95 20.70 -45.36
N VAL A 538 -2.41 19.61 -46.00
CA VAL A 538 -3.78 19.10 -45.85
C VAL A 538 -4.00 18.51 -44.46
N GLY A 539 -3.03 17.74 -43.95
CA GLY A 539 -3.08 17.17 -42.60
C GLY A 539 -3.15 18.25 -41.51
N ILE A 540 -2.35 19.32 -41.62
CA ILE A 540 -2.38 20.46 -40.71
C ILE A 540 -3.73 21.19 -40.78
N ARG A 541 -4.34 21.30 -41.96
CA ARG A 541 -5.68 21.88 -42.09
C ARG A 541 -6.72 21.04 -41.34
N SER A 542 -6.68 19.72 -41.50
CA SER A 542 -7.54 18.79 -40.76
C SER A 542 -7.30 18.87 -39.26
N LEU A 543 -6.03 18.89 -38.83
CA LEU A 543 -5.65 19.02 -37.43
C LEU A 543 -6.29 20.27 -36.82
N LYS A 544 -6.12 21.44 -37.45
CA LYS A 544 -6.68 22.72 -36.95
C LYS A 544 -8.19 22.65 -36.74
N GLN A 545 -8.92 21.93 -37.58
CA GLN A 545 -10.38 21.83 -37.51
C GLN A 545 -10.85 20.78 -36.49
N LEU A 546 -10.11 19.68 -36.34
CA LEU A 546 -10.50 18.56 -35.49
C LEU A 546 -9.89 18.63 -34.08
N LEU A 547 -8.81 19.38 -33.88
CA LEU A 547 -8.11 19.50 -32.59
C LEU A 547 -9.03 19.88 -31.42
N PRO A 548 -10.03 20.78 -31.58
CA PRO A 548 -10.97 21.09 -30.49
C PRO A 548 -11.76 19.88 -29.99
N LEU A 549 -11.97 18.84 -30.81
CA LEU A 549 -12.67 17.62 -30.40
C LEU A 549 -11.86 16.77 -29.41
N TYR A 550 -10.55 16.98 -29.33
CA TYR A 550 -9.67 16.30 -28.39
C TYR A 550 -9.50 17.07 -27.09
N ASP A 551 -9.99 18.30 -26.99
CA ASP A 551 -9.87 19.13 -25.79
C ASP A 551 -11.09 18.91 -24.88
N THR A 552 -10.84 18.50 -23.64
CA THR A 552 -11.90 18.32 -22.63
C THR A 552 -12.11 19.58 -21.77
N GLY A 553 -11.33 20.63 -21.99
CA GLY A 553 -11.23 21.84 -21.16
C GLY A 553 -10.33 21.67 -19.93
N SER A 554 -9.84 20.46 -19.64
CA SER A 554 -9.00 20.15 -18.47
C SER A 554 -7.91 19.09 -18.77
N GLY A 555 -7.78 18.69 -20.03
CA GLY A 555 -6.88 17.65 -20.51
C GLY A 555 -7.20 17.32 -21.97
N THR A 556 -6.65 16.22 -22.48
CA THR A 556 -6.90 15.77 -23.85
C THR A 556 -7.48 14.36 -23.92
N ILE A 557 -8.29 14.09 -24.93
CA ILE A 557 -8.75 12.75 -25.30
C ILE A 557 -7.65 12.08 -26.15
N TYR A 558 -7.44 10.77 -26.00
CA TYR A 558 -6.46 10.02 -26.78
C TYR A 558 -6.94 9.79 -28.22
N ASP A 559 -8.22 9.45 -28.39
CA ASP A 559 -8.82 9.13 -29.67
C ASP A 559 -10.33 9.46 -29.74
N LEU A 560 -10.89 9.53 -30.94
CA LEU A 560 -12.31 9.86 -31.15
C LEU A 560 -13.23 8.63 -31.20
N ARG A 561 -12.84 7.50 -30.58
CA ARG A 561 -13.70 6.30 -30.55
C ARG A 561 -15.06 6.54 -29.90
N HIS A 562 -15.16 7.53 -29.01
CA HIS A 562 -16.41 7.91 -28.36
C HIS A 562 -17.42 8.50 -29.35
N VAL A 563 -16.92 9.20 -30.38
CA VAL A 563 -17.75 9.71 -31.48
C VAL A 563 -18.03 8.60 -32.50
N ALA A 564 -17.01 7.81 -32.86
CA ALA A 564 -17.14 6.78 -33.89
C ALA A 564 -17.96 5.54 -33.45
N LEU A 565 -17.87 5.14 -32.17
CA LEU A 565 -18.49 3.92 -31.62
C LEU A 565 -19.59 4.19 -30.57
N GLY A 566 -19.80 5.44 -30.15
CA GLY A 566 -20.75 5.78 -29.08
C GLY A 566 -20.34 5.25 -27.70
N THR A 567 -19.04 5.12 -27.43
CA THR A 567 -18.50 4.70 -26.12
C THR A 567 -18.12 5.91 -25.26
N ALA A 568 -17.74 5.69 -24.00
CA ALA A 568 -17.14 6.74 -23.19
C ALA A 568 -15.82 7.28 -23.82
N PRO A 569 -15.47 8.57 -23.61
CA PRO A 569 -14.19 9.14 -24.04
C PRO A 569 -12.99 8.38 -23.49
N ASN A 570 -12.04 8.05 -24.37
CA ASN A 570 -10.77 7.46 -23.97
C ASN A 570 -9.78 8.58 -23.60
N LEU A 571 -9.76 8.99 -22.33
CA LEU A 571 -8.89 10.08 -21.85
C LEU A 571 -7.40 9.74 -22.05
N ALA A 572 -6.62 10.70 -22.54
CA ALA A 572 -5.17 10.56 -22.62
C ALA A 572 -4.57 10.64 -21.21
N ARG A 573 -3.71 9.67 -20.87
CA ARG A 573 -2.90 9.76 -19.66
C ARG A 573 -1.95 10.97 -19.73
N TRP A 574 -1.45 11.45 -18.59
CA TRP A 574 -0.65 12.69 -18.53
C TRP A 574 0.63 12.66 -19.38
N ASP A 575 1.28 11.51 -19.54
CA ASP A 575 2.40 11.31 -20.47
C ASP A 575 1.99 11.54 -21.93
N TYR A 576 0.85 11.02 -22.35
CA TYR A 576 0.30 11.28 -23.69
C TYR A 576 -0.18 12.72 -23.85
N HIS A 577 -0.78 13.32 -22.81
CA HIS A 577 -1.17 14.72 -22.84
C HIS A 577 0.06 15.61 -23.06
N ALA A 578 1.11 15.45 -22.23
CA ALA A 578 2.36 16.17 -22.39
C ALA A 578 3.02 15.92 -23.75
N ASN A 579 2.92 14.69 -24.28
CA ASN A 579 3.41 14.39 -25.62
C ASN A 579 2.62 15.16 -26.71
N ASN A 580 1.29 15.20 -26.62
CA ASN A 580 0.45 15.98 -27.53
C ASN A 580 0.79 17.48 -27.45
N THR A 581 1.03 18.01 -26.25
CA THR A 581 1.42 19.42 -26.06
C THR A 581 2.82 19.69 -26.61
N ASN A 582 3.80 18.81 -26.34
CA ASN A 582 5.15 18.92 -26.88
C ASN A 582 5.12 18.88 -28.42
N GLN A 583 4.33 18.00 -29.02
CA GLN A 583 4.14 17.90 -30.46
C GLN A 583 3.47 19.16 -31.04
N SER A 584 2.39 19.63 -30.44
CA SER A 584 1.71 20.85 -30.87
C SER A 584 2.63 22.08 -30.78
N SER A 585 3.50 22.14 -29.75
CA SER A 585 4.52 23.19 -29.63
C SER A 585 5.65 23.08 -30.67
N THR A 586 6.01 21.85 -31.05
CA THR A 586 6.98 21.56 -32.11
C THR A 586 6.42 22.05 -33.45
N GLU A 587 5.14 21.77 -33.73
CA GLU A 587 4.45 22.24 -34.93
C GLU A 587 4.24 23.76 -34.96
N SER A 588 3.90 24.39 -33.82
CA SER A 588 3.70 25.84 -33.73
C SER A 588 4.99 26.66 -33.87
N SER A 589 6.15 26.08 -33.54
CA SER A 589 7.47 26.68 -33.71
C SER A 589 7.98 26.70 -35.17
N SER A 590 7.28 26.02 -36.09
CA SER A 590 7.62 26.04 -37.51
C SER A 590 7.15 27.37 -38.16
N PRO A 591 7.99 28.09 -38.95
CA PRO A 591 7.66 29.46 -39.33
C PRO A 591 6.50 29.58 -40.32
N SER A 592 5.66 30.60 -40.06
CA SER A 592 4.90 31.45 -41.00
C SER A 592 3.54 31.01 -41.59
N ASP A 593 2.75 30.12 -40.97
CA ASP A 593 1.33 29.91 -41.39
C ASP A 593 0.35 29.64 -40.21
N ILE A 594 0.76 29.95 -38.98
CA ILE A 594 -0.02 29.66 -37.77
C ILE A 594 -0.31 30.98 -37.05
N GLY A 595 -1.32 31.70 -37.57
CA GLY A 595 -2.00 32.77 -36.84
C GLY A 595 -2.85 32.21 -35.71
N PHE A 596 -2.18 31.70 -34.67
CA PHE A 596 -2.79 31.46 -33.36
C PHE A 596 -1.96 32.22 -32.33
N THR A 597 -2.27 33.51 -32.16
CA THR A 597 -2.13 34.14 -30.85
C THR A 597 -3.12 33.43 -29.93
N LEU A 598 -2.66 32.39 -29.23
CA LEU A 598 -3.19 32.09 -27.91
C LEU A 598 -2.92 33.34 -27.08
N SER A 599 -3.91 34.21 -27.00
CA SER A 599 -3.95 35.24 -25.98
C SER A 599 -3.98 34.52 -24.63
N SER A 600 -2.80 34.29 -24.08
CA SER A 600 -2.60 34.00 -22.67
C SER A 600 -3.37 35.07 -21.89
N PRO A 601 -4.35 34.72 -21.04
CA PRO A 601 -4.58 35.56 -19.88
C PRO A 601 -3.31 35.44 -19.05
N TYR A 602 -2.48 36.48 -19.11
CA TYR A 602 -1.40 36.81 -18.19
C TYR A 602 -1.05 35.73 -17.14
N CYS A 603 0.05 35.02 -17.37
CA CYS A 603 0.94 34.61 -16.28
C CYS A 603 2.33 35.17 -16.60
N SER A 604 2.48 36.48 -16.40
CA SER A 604 3.79 37.04 -16.06
C SER A 604 4.15 36.57 -14.64
N PRO A 605 5.44 36.37 -14.32
CA PRO A 605 5.88 36.08 -12.96
C PRO A 605 5.78 37.36 -12.13
N SER A 606 4.55 37.74 -11.76
CA SER A 606 4.32 38.86 -10.85
C SER A 606 4.38 38.37 -9.41
N SER A 607 5.46 38.77 -8.74
CA SER A 607 5.65 38.79 -7.28
C SER A 607 5.64 37.45 -6.55
N ASN A 608 6.79 37.16 -5.93
CA ASN A 608 6.89 36.37 -4.71
C ASN A 608 5.82 36.82 -3.71
N LEU A 609 4.68 36.12 -3.69
CA LEU A 609 3.73 36.16 -2.60
C LEU A 609 4.35 35.36 -1.45
N LYS A 610 5.29 35.98 -0.75
CA LYS A 610 5.61 35.63 0.64
C LYS A 610 4.36 35.92 1.46
N MET A 611 3.49 34.93 1.58
CA MET A 611 2.38 34.97 2.53
C MET A 611 2.95 34.78 3.94
N SER A 612 3.56 35.83 4.47
CA SER A 612 3.92 35.95 5.88
C SER A 612 2.63 36.18 6.67
N ARG A 613 1.89 35.11 6.99
CA ARG A 613 0.89 35.17 8.06
C ARG A 613 1.67 35.23 9.37
N ARG A 614 1.50 36.32 10.15
CA ARG A 614 1.99 36.38 11.53
C ARG A 614 1.21 35.34 12.33
N TYR A 615 1.82 34.20 12.60
CA TYR A 615 1.35 33.27 13.61
C TYR A 615 1.33 33.99 14.97
N GLY A 616 0.19 33.96 15.65
CA GLY A 616 0.14 34.35 17.06
C GLY A 616 0.88 33.28 17.86
N TRP A 617 1.61 33.67 18.93
CA TRP A 617 2.41 32.70 19.71
C TRP A 617 1.58 31.48 20.16
N PHE A 618 0.27 31.66 20.36
CA PHE A 618 -0.62 30.63 20.90
C PHE A 618 -0.78 29.42 19.96
N ASP A 619 -0.73 29.61 18.64
CA ASP A 619 -0.82 28.51 17.67
C ASP A 619 0.50 27.72 17.56
N GLU A 620 1.64 28.38 17.77
CA GLU A 620 2.93 27.70 17.95
C GLU A 620 2.96 26.88 19.26
N ILE A 621 2.37 27.38 20.36
CA ILE A 621 2.30 26.59 21.61
C ILE A 621 1.42 25.34 21.46
N ARG A 622 0.31 25.43 20.70
CA ARG A 622 -0.64 24.31 20.51
C ARG A 622 0.01 23.10 19.83
N THR A 623 1.15 23.28 19.20
CA THR A 623 1.67 22.37 18.19
C THR A 623 2.96 21.74 18.61
N PHE A 624 3.70 22.48 19.42
CA PHE A 624 4.55 21.88 20.41
C PHE A 624 3.78 21.28 21.58
N PHE A 625 2.44 21.27 21.65
CA PHE A 625 1.71 20.76 22.83
C PHE A 625 2.07 19.30 23.19
N PRO A 626 2.15 18.31 22.28
CA PRO A 626 2.62 16.96 22.61
C PRO A 626 4.08 16.97 23.10
N THR A 627 4.96 17.70 22.40
CA THR A 627 6.40 17.78 22.74
C THR A 627 6.65 18.50 24.07
N ILE A 628 5.89 19.56 24.35
CA ILE A 628 5.87 20.29 25.61
C ILE A 628 5.33 19.37 26.68
N TRP A 629 4.22 18.66 26.46
CA TRP A 629 3.66 17.77 27.47
C TRP A 629 4.57 16.57 27.77
N LEU A 630 5.29 16.07 26.77
CA LEU A 630 6.28 15.02 26.92
C LEU A 630 7.35 15.41 27.95
N ILE A 631 7.79 16.67 27.96
CA ILE A 631 8.80 17.18 28.90
C ILE A 631 8.16 17.71 30.18
N LEU A 632 7.03 18.42 30.07
CA LEU A 632 6.37 19.13 31.15
C LEU A 632 5.70 18.17 32.15
N ALA A 633 5.13 17.05 31.71
CA ALA A 633 4.46 16.09 32.62
C ALA A 633 5.46 15.45 33.59
N PRO A 634 6.58 14.87 33.12
CA PRO A 634 7.64 14.41 34.01
C PRO A 634 8.21 15.54 34.87
N LEU A 635 8.36 16.75 34.32
CA LEU A 635 8.95 17.87 35.08
C LEU A 635 8.03 18.33 36.23
N ILE A 636 6.72 18.43 35.99
CA ILE A 636 5.72 18.74 37.01
C ILE A 636 5.63 17.63 38.07
N LEU A 637 5.73 16.37 37.64
CA LEU A 637 5.63 15.21 38.53
C LEU A 637 6.97 14.89 39.24
N SER A 638 8.09 15.49 38.82
CA SER A 638 9.42 15.24 39.36
C SER A 638 9.58 15.43 40.88
N PRO A 639 8.82 16.30 41.60
CA PRO A 639 8.89 16.37 43.05
C PRO A 639 8.57 15.02 43.74
N LEU A 640 7.75 14.17 43.12
CA LEU A 640 7.41 12.84 43.64
C LEU A 640 8.62 11.90 43.72
N LEU A 641 9.67 12.13 42.92
CA LEU A 641 10.89 11.32 42.93
C LEU A 641 11.66 11.41 44.26
N PHE A 642 11.42 12.46 45.05
CA PHE A 642 12.08 12.70 46.33
C PHE A 642 11.32 12.12 47.54
N LEU A 643 10.11 11.58 47.32
CA LEU A 643 9.25 11.01 48.38
C LEU A 643 9.45 9.49 48.56
N GLY A 644 10.72 9.04 48.55
CA GLY A 644 11.06 7.62 48.75
C GLY A 644 10.70 6.70 47.56
N GLN A 645 10.67 5.38 47.79
CA GLN A 645 10.36 4.40 46.74
C GLN A 645 8.89 4.48 46.28
N GLU A 646 7.97 4.79 47.19
CA GLU A 646 6.53 4.97 46.93
C GLU A 646 6.27 6.15 45.98
N GLY A 647 6.96 7.28 46.23
CA GLY A 647 6.91 8.47 45.38
C GLY A 647 7.45 8.22 43.97
N LYS A 648 8.57 7.48 43.85
CA LYS A 648 9.13 7.07 42.55
C LYS A 648 8.18 6.18 41.76
N CYS A 649 7.49 5.24 42.41
CA CYS A 649 6.49 4.40 41.74
C CYS A 649 5.28 5.24 41.28
N THR A 650 4.81 6.16 42.14
CA THR A 650 3.71 7.08 41.83
C THR A 650 4.05 7.98 40.64
N PHE A 651 5.29 8.46 40.55
CA PHE A 651 5.79 9.22 39.41
C PHE A 651 5.65 8.46 38.09
N VAL A 652 6.05 7.19 38.05
CA VAL A 652 5.94 6.36 36.84
C VAL A 652 4.47 6.20 36.43
N ILE A 653 3.60 5.85 37.38
CA ILE A 653 2.17 5.64 37.11
C ILE A 653 1.51 6.92 36.60
N LEU A 654 1.75 8.06 37.25
CA LEU A 654 1.13 9.33 36.84
C LEU A 654 1.67 9.83 35.52
N THR A 655 2.98 9.72 35.27
CA THR A 655 3.59 10.14 33.99
C THR A 655 3.01 9.33 32.83
N MET A 656 2.92 8.01 33.02
CA MET A 656 2.33 7.10 32.05
C MET A 656 0.83 7.36 31.84
N SER A 657 0.10 7.67 32.92
CA SER A 657 -1.31 8.05 32.85
C SER A 657 -1.51 9.35 32.08
N CYS A 658 -0.67 10.37 32.31
CA CYS A 658 -0.70 11.61 31.55
C CYS A 658 -0.46 11.36 30.06
N TYR A 659 0.48 10.50 29.70
CA TYR A 659 0.75 10.18 28.30
C TYR A 659 -0.35 9.35 27.64
N TRP A 660 -1.03 8.47 28.37
CA TRP A 660 -2.20 7.74 27.87
C TRP A 660 -3.41 8.65 27.66
N VAL A 661 -3.68 9.55 28.61
CA VAL A 661 -4.83 10.47 28.52
C VAL A 661 -4.62 11.55 27.46
N ALA A 662 -3.40 12.07 27.35
CA ALA A 662 -3.06 13.11 26.37
C ALA A 662 -2.60 12.54 25.02
N GLU A 663 -2.54 11.21 24.87
CA GLU A 663 -2.07 10.47 23.68
C GLU A 663 -0.78 11.04 23.05
N VAL A 664 0.12 11.55 23.89
CA VAL A 664 1.36 12.24 23.46
C VAL A 664 2.30 11.32 22.68
N VAL A 665 2.23 10.02 23.00
CA VAL A 665 3.05 8.95 22.43
C VAL A 665 2.13 7.76 22.14
N PRO A 666 2.33 7.00 21.03
CA PRO A 666 1.52 5.84 20.73
C PRO A 666 1.41 4.88 21.92
N LEU A 667 0.20 4.39 22.23
CA LEU A 667 -0.08 3.58 23.42
C LEU A 667 0.88 2.39 23.60
N ALA A 668 1.29 1.76 22.50
CA ALA A 668 2.26 0.65 22.49
C ALA A 668 3.64 1.07 23.02
N VAL A 669 4.10 2.28 22.67
CA VAL A 669 5.39 2.82 23.09
C VAL A 669 5.33 3.31 24.53
N THR A 670 4.25 3.99 24.91
CA THR A 670 3.97 4.37 26.30
C THR A 670 3.94 3.15 27.22
N SER A 671 3.48 2.01 26.71
CA SER A 671 3.47 0.73 27.43
C SER A 671 4.87 0.20 27.76
N PHE A 672 5.97 0.68 27.15
CA PHE A 672 7.33 0.31 27.53
C PHE A 672 7.91 1.16 28.67
N ILE A 673 7.23 2.22 29.10
CA ILE A 673 7.71 3.11 30.17
C ILE A 673 8.01 2.34 31.45
N PRO A 674 7.19 1.39 31.95
CA PRO A 674 7.55 0.61 33.14
C PRO A 674 8.84 -0.19 32.96
N MET A 675 9.07 -0.74 31.77
CA MET A 675 10.28 -1.49 31.43
C MET A 675 11.55 -0.62 31.47
N ILE A 676 11.41 0.69 31.21
CA ILE A 676 12.49 1.66 31.26
C ILE A 676 12.57 2.29 32.66
N ALA A 677 11.51 2.95 33.13
CA ALA A 677 11.53 3.78 34.33
C ALA A 677 11.69 2.96 35.63
N LEU A 678 11.10 1.77 35.75
CA LEU A 678 11.17 1.00 37.00
C LEU A 678 12.60 0.54 37.34
N PRO A 679 13.39 -0.01 36.39
CA PRO A 679 14.80 -0.32 36.64
C PRO A 679 15.66 0.93 36.86
N PHE A 680 15.48 1.98 36.06
CA PHE A 680 16.27 3.21 36.17
C PHE A 680 16.06 3.93 37.50
N LEU A 681 14.86 3.88 38.08
CA LEU A 681 14.55 4.49 39.37
C LEU A 681 14.95 3.60 40.57
N GLY A 682 15.41 2.37 40.31
CA GLY A 682 15.83 1.41 41.32
C GLY A 682 14.68 0.77 42.10
N ILE A 683 13.49 0.64 41.49
CA ILE A 683 12.32 0.02 42.14
C ILE A 683 12.31 -1.49 41.90
N VAL A 684 12.30 -1.91 40.64
CA VAL A 684 12.25 -3.32 40.22
C VAL A 684 13.27 -3.55 39.10
N GLY A 685 14.10 -4.58 39.22
CA GLY A 685 15.12 -4.89 38.20
C GLY A 685 14.51 -5.42 36.88
N ILE A 686 15.16 -5.16 35.74
CA ILE A 686 14.66 -5.56 34.41
C ILE A 686 14.37 -7.06 34.28
N LYS A 687 15.15 -7.92 34.95
CA LYS A 687 14.94 -9.39 34.97
C LYS A 687 13.60 -9.80 35.62
N GLN A 688 13.05 -8.97 36.49
CA GLN A 688 11.74 -9.18 37.11
C GLN A 688 10.62 -8.50 36.33
N VAL A 689 10.91 -7.37 35.66
CA VAL A 689 9.92 -6.62 34.86
C VAL A 689 9.65 -7.28 33.50
N ALA A 690 10.67 -7.68 32.75
CA ALA A 690 10.51 -8.20 31.39
C ALA A 690 9.60 -9.44 31.27
N PRO A 691 9.67 -10.44 32.17
CA PRO A 691 8.76 -11.58 32.13
C PRO A 691 7.29 -11.20 32.33
N LYS A 692 6.99 -10.05 32.96
CA LYS A 692 5.61 -9.59 33.16
C LYS A 692 4.93 -9.22 31.84
N TYR A 693 5.67 -8.88 30.78
CA TYR A 693 5.08 -8.60 29.47
C TYR A 693 4.58 -9.85 28.73
N PHE A 694 5.06 -11.04 29.09
CA PHE A 694 4.63 -12.31 28.52
C PHE A 694 4.11 -13.26 29.62
N ALA A 695 3.35 -12.73 30.57
CA ALA A 695 2.66 -13.53 31.58
C ALA A 695 1.65 -14.49 30.93
N ASP A 696 1.33 -15.59 31.61
CA ASP A 696 0.42 -16.64 31.13
C ASP A 696 -0.93 -16.06 30.67
N THR A 697 -1.48 -15.14 31.45
CA THR A 697 -2.73 -14.41 31.15
C THR A 697 -2.64 -13.61 29.84
N ASN A 698 -1.48 -13.05 29.49
CA ASN A 698 -1.27 -12.35 28.22
C ASN A 698 -1.26 -13.33 27.04
N ILE A 699 -0.73 -14.54 27.24
CA ILE A 699 -0.73 -15.59 26.21
C ILE A 699 -2.15 -16.12 25.97
N VAL A 700 -2.96 -16.27 27.02
CA VAL A 700 -4.39 -16.59 26.87
C VAL A 700 -5.10 -15.55 25.99
N PHE A 701 -4.79 -14.28 26.16
CA PHE A 701 -5.34 -13.20 25.34
C PHE A 701 -4.82 -13.21 23.90
N PHE A 702 -3.52 -13.47 23.71
CA PHE A 702 -2.94 -13.68 22.38
C PHE A 702 -3.71 -14.79 21.63
N ASN A 703 -4.02 -15.90 22.31
CA ASN A 703 -4.76 -17.02 21.73
C ASN A 703 -6.19 -16.61 21.33
N SER A 704 -6.92 -15.89 22.18
CA SER A 704 -8.28 -15.45 21.86
C SER A 704 -8.30 -14.48 20.66
N LEU A 705 -7.35 -13.56 20.58
CA LEU A 705 -7.20 -12.66 19.43
C LEU A 705 -6.87 -13.43 18.14
N MET A 706 -5.97 -14.41 18.18
CA MET A 706 -5.67 -15.27 17.02
C MET A 706 -6.89 -16.07 16.55
N LEU A 707 -7.64 -16.64 17.49
CA LEU A 707 -8.86 -17.38 17.20
C LEU A 707 -9.93 -16.48 16.57
N SER A 708 -10.06 -15.24 17.06
CA SER A 708 -10.99 -14.24 16.50
C SER A 708 -10.61 -13.83 15.08
N LEU A 709 -9.31 -13.63 14.81
CA LEU A 709 -8.78 -13.32 13.48
C LEU A 709 -9.09 -14.44 12.48
N ALA A 710 -9.06 -15.70 12.92
CA ALA A 710 -9.42 -16.86 12.09
C ALA A 710 -10.89 -16.82 11.64
N VAL A 711 -11.78 -16.50 12.59
CA VAL A 711 -13.23 -16.36 12.36
C VAL A 711 -13.53 -15.19 11.42
N GLU A 712 -12.71 -14.14 11.49
CA GLU A 712 -12.77 -13.00 10.58
C GLU A 712 -12.34 -13.37 9.16
N GLU A 713 -11.17 -13.99 8.96
CA GLU A 713 -10.68 -14.31 7.62
C GLU A 713 -11.56 -15.34 6.90
N CYS A 714 -12.13 -16.28 7.63
CA CYS A 714 -13.05 -17.25 7.05
C CYS A 714 -14.45 -16.67 6.80
N GLN A 715 -14.72 -15.41 7.16
CA GLN A 715 -16.05 -14.76 7.07
C GLN A 715 -17.18 -15.51 7.82
N LEU A 716 -16.80 -16.37 8.78
CA LEU A 716 -17.72 -17.23 9.52
C LEU A 716 -18.71 -16.39 10.37
N HIS A 717 -18.23 -15.31 10.98
CA HIS A 717 -19.04 -14.37 11.76
C HIS A 717 -20.23 -13.80 10.96
N LYS A 718 -20.03 -13.43 9.68
CA LYS A 718 -21.08 -12.88 8.81
C LYS A 718 -22.19 -13.91 8.54
N ARG A 719 -21.83 -15.18 8.35
CA ARG A 719 -22.79 -16.27 8.17
C ARG A 719 -23.60 -16.52 9.44
N ILE A 720 -22.94 -16.59 10.59
CA ILE A 720 -23.60 -16.78 11.89
C ILE A 720 -24.58 -15.63 12.15
N ALA A 721 -24.14 -14.38 11.95
CA ALA A 721 -24.97 -13.20 12.14
C ALA A 721 -26.21 -13.20 11.24
N LEU A 722 -26.04 -13.35 9.92
CA LEU A 722 -27.18 -13.35 8.99
C LEU A 722 -28.14 -14.52 9.22
N LYS A 723 -27.62 -15.72 9.56
CA LYS A 723 -28.47 -16.88 9.87
C LYS A 723 -29.29 -16.64 11.12
N MET A 724 -28.70 -16.11 12.19
CA MET A 724 -29.44 -15.80 13.42
C MET A 724 -30.51 -14.73 13.20
N LEU A 725 -30.26 -13.73 12.36
CA LEU A 725 -31.25 -12.71 11.99
C LEU A 725 -32.46 -13.29 11.23
N THR A 726 -32.32 -14.45 10.57
CA THR A 726 -33.49 -15.14 9.98
C THR A 726 -34.43 -15.77 11.02
N TYR A 727 -33.95 -16.00 12.26
CA TYR A 727 -34.73 -16.61 13.34
C TYR A 727 -35.42 -15.60 14.27
N VAL A 728 -34.77 -14.46 14.57
CA VAL A 728 -35.26 -13.49 15.58
C VAL A 728 -36.49 -12.68 15.09
N GLY A 729 -36.75 -12.65 13.78
CA GLY A 729 -37.83 -11.89 13.16
C GLY A 729 -37.40 -10.51 12.67
N THR A 730 -38.14 -9.93 11.74
CA THR A 730 -37.73 -8.74 10.97
C THR A 730 -38.44 -7.45 11.36
N ARG A 731 -39.24 -7.48 12.43
CA ARG A 731 -39.81 -6.28 13.05
C ARG A 731 -38.71 -5.41 13.65
N PRO A 732 -38.76 -4.07 13.53
CA PRO A 732 -37.65 -3.20 13.95
C PRO A 732 -37.12 -3.45 15.38
N HIS A 733 -38.00 -3.67 16.36
CA HIS A 733 -37.59 -3.93 17.76
C HIS A 733 -36.92 -5.29 17.96
N TRP A 734 -37.43 -6.34 17.29
CA TRP A 734 -36.84 -7.68 17.32
C TRP A 734 -35.57 -7.75 16.48
N LEU A 735 -35.52 -7.04 15.36
CA LEU A 735 -34.34 -6.91 14.52
C LEU A 735 -33.20 -6.25 15.30
N MET A 736 -33.47 -5.12 15.97
CA MET A 736 -32.52 -4.46 16.87
C MET A 736 -32.07 -5.37 18.01
N ALA A 737 -33.00 -6.08 18.67
CA ALA A 737 -32.67 -7.06 19.70
C ALA A 737 -31.80 -8.20 19.15
N GLY A 738 -32.08 -8.68 17.94
CA GLY A 738 -31.32 -9.70 17.25
C GLY A 738 -29.89 -9.27 16.97
N PHE A 739 -29.70 -8.07 16.40
CA PHE A 739 -28.36 -7.49 16.21
C PHE A 739 -27.62 -7.33 17.54
N MET A 740 -28.32 -6.88 18.58
CA MET A 740 -27.73 -6.71 19.90
C MET A 740 -27.28 -8.04 20.52
N ILE A 741 -28.12 -9.07 20.47
CA ILE A 741 -27.82 -10.42 20.98
C ILE A 741 -26.64 -11.04 20.23
N ILE A 742 -26.64 -10.95 18.91
CA ILE A 742 -25.57 -11.49 18.07
C ILE A 742 -24.26 -10.75 18.32
N THR A 743 -24.30 -9.41 18.35
CA THR A 743 -23.09 -8.60 18.58
C THR A 743 -22.51 -8.86 19.97
N SER A 744 -23.35 -8.93 21.01
CA SER A 744 -22.92 -9.28 22.37
C SER A 744 -22.34 -10.69 22.42
N PHE A 745 -22.99 -11.66 21.78
CA PHE A 745 -22.49 -13.04 21.72
C PHE A 745 -21.14 -13.15 21.01
N ILE A 746 -20.92 -12.41 19.92
CA ILE A 746 -19.62 -12.37 19.23
C ILE A 746 -18.57 -11.71 20.14
N SER A 747 -18.94 -10.64 20.85
CA SER A 747 -18.05 -9.93 21.76
C SER A 747 -17.66 -10.71 23.02
N LEU A 748 -18.35 -11.81 23.34
CA LEU A 748 -17.90 -12.76 24.37
C LEU A 748 -16.54 -13.39 24.01
N TRP A 749 -16.15 -13.38 22.75
CA TRP A 749 -14.98 -14.12 22.25
C TRP A 749 -14.03 -13.27 21.41
N ILE A 750 -14.49 -12.10 20.96
CA ILE A 750 -13.75 -11.15 20.13
C ILE A 750 -13.69 -9.84 20.91
N SER A 751 -12.60 -9.08 20.79
CA SER A 751 -12.52 -7.76 21.43
C SER A 751 -13.66 -6.84 20.97
N ASP A 752 -14.14 -6.01 21.90
CA ASP A 752 -15.19 -5.00 21.68
C ASP A 752 -15.02 -4.21 20.38
N THR A 753 -13.81 -3.72 20.13
CA THR A 753 -13.43 -2.93 18.96
C THR A 753 -13.55 -3.73 17.66
N ALA A 754 -13.01 -4.94 17.61
CA ALA A 754 -13.07 -5.80 16.43
C ALA A 754 -14.51 -6.27 16.17
N CYS A 755 -15.26 -6.60 17.22
CA CYS A 755 -16.67 -6.97 17.11
C CYS A 755 -17.51 -5.83 16.49
N CYS A 756 -17.34 -4.59 16.97
CA CYS A 756 -18.04 -3.43 16.43
C CYS A 756 -17.63 -3.12 14.99
N ALA A 757 -16.33 -3.19 14.67
CA ALA A 757 -15.82 -2.98 13.30
C ALA A 757 -16.43 -3.95 12.28
N LEU A 758 -16.74 -5.18 12.72
CA LEU A 758 -17.38 -6.21 11.88
C LEU A 758 -18.89 -6.02 11.78
N MET A 759 -19.57 -5.73 12.90
CA MET A 759 -21.04 -5.69 12.95
C MET A 759 -21.62 -4.36 12.44
N ALA A 760 -20.93 -3.23 12.63
CA ALA A 760 -21.43 -1.91 12.24
C ALA A 760 -21.65 -1.76 10.72
N PRO A 761 -20.73 -2.19 9.82
CA PRO A 761 -20.98 -2.16 8.38
C PRO A 761 -22.11 -3.07 7.93
N ILE A 762 -22.29 -4.23 8.57
CA ILE A 762 -23.40 -5.16 8.27
C ILE A 762 -24.74 -4.53 8.66
N ALA A 763 -24.82 -3.95 9.85
CA ALA A 763 -26.00 -3.22 10.31
C ALA A 763 -26.32 -2.04 9.40
N TYR A 764 -25.31 -1.26 9.00
CA TYR A 764 -25.47 -0.14 8.06
C TYR A 764 -25.97 -0.60 6.69
N ALA A 765 -25.37 -1.64 6.10
CA ALA A 765 -25.79 -2.17 4.80
C ALA A 765 -27.24 -2.68 4.82
N LEU A 766 -27.66 -3.31 5.92
CA LEU A 766 -29.05 -3.75 6.08
C LEU A 766 -30.00 -2.55 6.23
N LEU A 767 -29.64 -1.53 7.00
CA LEU A 767 -30.42 -0.29 7.09
C LEU A 767 -30.56 0.36 5.72
N GLU A 768 -29.50 0.40 4.93
CA GLU A 768 -29.52 0.94 3.57
C GLU A 768 -30.50 0.17 2.67
N GLU A 769 -30.46 -1.17 2.69
CA GLU A 769 -31.37 -2.01 1.89
C GLU A 769 -32.84 -1.85 2.32
N ILE A 770 -33.12 -1.63 3.61
CA ILE A 770 -34.48 -1.42 4.14
C ILE A 770 -35.01 -0.01 3.87
N MET A 771 -34.16 1.02 4.01
CA MET A 771 -34.61 2.42 4.04
C MET A 771 -34.64 3.09 2.65
N ILE A 772 -33.75 2.72 1.73
CA ILE A 772 -33.73 3.28 0.36
C ILE A 772 -35.06 3.08 -0.40
N PRO A 773 -35.69 1.90 -0.37
CA PRO A 773 -36.99 1.67 -1.02
C PRO A 773 -38.11 2.54 -0.45
N LYS A 774 -38.07 2.86 0.85
CA LYS A 774 -39.02 3.77 1.50
C LYS A 774 -38.83 5.21 1.00
N MET A 775 -37.58 5.67 0.88
CA MET A 775 -37.27 6.97 0.28
C MET A 775 -37.76 7.09 -1.16
N ARG A 776 -37.71 6.00 -1.95
CA ARG A 776 -38.27 5.99 -3.32
C ARG A 776 -39.79 6.13 -3.35
N LYS A 777 -40.53 5.54 -2.41
CA LYS A 777 -41.99 5.76 -2.33
C LYS A 777 -42.31 7.23 -2.03
N VAL A 778 -41.55 7.87 -1.13
CA VAL A 778 -41.70 9.30 -0.82
C VAL A 778 -41.33 10.18 -2.01
N LYS A 779 -40.15 9.97 -2.63
CA LYS A 779 -39.76 10.68 -3.88
C LYS A 779 -40.80 10.51 -4.98
N LYS A 780 -41.37 9.32 -5.15
CA LYS A 780 -42.39 9.08 -6.18
C LYS A 780 -43.72 9.81 -5.90
N ILE A 781 -44.07 10.00 -4.63
CA ILE A 781 -45.23 10.81 -4.23
C ILE A 781 -44.94 12.31 -4.42
N GLU A 782 -43.74 12.77 -4.02
CA GLU A 782 -43.28 14.14 -4.25
C GLU A 782 -43.11 14.47 -5.75
N GLU A 783 -42.67 13.52 -6.58
CA GLU A 783 -42.57 13.65 -8.05
C GLU A 783 -43.96 13.69 -8.70
N ILE A 784 -44.95 12.96 -8.16
CA ILE A 784 -46.34 13.02 -8.65
C ILE A 784 -46.97 14.39 -8.32
N GLU A 785 -46.70 14.97 -7.16
CA GLU A 785 -47.12 16.35 -6.84
C GLU A 785 -46.35 17.42 -7.62
N ASN A 786 -45.08 17.18 -7.93
CA ASN A 786 -44.21 18.11 -8.67
C ASN A 786 -44.16 17.84 -10.18
N THR A 787 -45.17 17.19 -10.76
CA THR A 787 -45.29 16.93 -12.22
C THR A 787 -45.62 18.20 -13.02
N LYS A 788 -44.87 19.28 -12.79
CA LYS A 788 -44.53 20.31 -13.76
C LYS A 788 -43.07 20.65 -13.51
N VAL A 789 -42.22 20.30 -14.47
CA VAL A 789 -40.84 20.76 -14.67
C VAL A 789 -39.73 19.73 -14.34
N LEU A 790 -38.99 19.41 -15.40
CA LEU A 790 -37.64 18.80 -15.52
C LEU A 790 -37.50 17.27 -15.57
N GLU A 791 -37.33 16.79 -16.80
CA GLU A 791 -36.54 15.59 -17.14
C GLU A 791 -35.06 15.96 -17.21
N ASN A 792 -34.23 15.32 -16.38
CA ASN A 792 -32.81 15.03 -16.63
C ASN A 792 -32.38 13.94 -15.64
N GLY A 793 -32.15 12.73 -16.16
CA GLY A 793 -31.87 11.54 -15.36
C GLY A 793 -30.38 11.32 -15.14
N GLU A 794 -29.86 11.82 -14.02
CA GLU A 794 -28.63 11.30 -13.41
C GLU A 794 -28.98 10.13 -12.49
N ILE A 795 -28.24 9.02 -12.61
CA ILE A 795 -28.39 7.88 -11.69
C ILE A 795 -27.60 8.22 -10.42
N GLU A 796 -28.25 8.82 -9.42
CA GLU A 796 -27.71 9.03 -8.07
C GLU A 796 -27.17 7.70 -7.49
N GLU A 797 -25.87 7.67 -7.15
CA GLU A 797 -25.29 6.56 -6.39
C GLU A 797 -25.93 6.48 -4.99
N ARG A 798 -26.36 5.26 -4.64
CA ARG A 798 -27.08 4.90 -3.41
C ARG A 798 -26.25 5.27 -2.16
N LYS A 799 -26.71 6.25 -1.38
CA LYS A 799 -26.30 6.44 0.02
C LYS A 799 -27.51 6.80 0.89
N LEU A 800 -27.52 6.26 2.12
CA LEU A 800 -28.58 6.51 3.10
C LEU A 800 -28.45 7.92 3.69
N ASP A 801 -29.13 8.91 3.09
CA ASP A 801 -29.24 10.25 3.65
C ASP A 801 -30.31 10.27 4.76
N THR A 802 -29.85 10.22 6.01
CA THR A 802 -30.75 10.18 7.16
C THR A 802 -31.58 11.47 7.32
N SER A 803 -31.17 12.61 6.76
CA SER A 803 -31.89 13.88 6.92
C SER A 803 -33.26 13.89 6.25
N LYS A 804 -33.42 13.12 5.16
CA LYS A 804 -34.65 12.97 4.36
C LYS A 804 -35.62 11.92 4.90
N LEU A 805 -35.20 11.15 5.91
CA LEU A 805 -36.03 10.11 6.53
C LEU A 805 -37.02 10.69 7.55
N SER A 806 -38.16 10.02 7.68
CA SER A 806 -39.14 10.33 8.73
C SER A 806 -38.48 10.32 10.12
N ALA A 807 -39.03 11.08 11.08
CA ALA A 807 -38.48 11.10 12.44
C ALA A 807 -38.38 9.70 13.07
N ARG A 808 -39.34 8.81 12.76
CA ARG A 808 -39.35 7.40 13.18
C ARG A 808 -38.22 6.61 12.54
N ASP A 809 -38.02 6.71 11.23
CA ASP A 809 -36.98 5.94 10.52
C ASP A 809 -35.56 6.42 10.88
N ARG A 810 -35.38 7.73 11.11
CA ARG A 810 -34.15 8.28 11.71
C ARG A 810 -33.88 7.71 13.09
N GLY A 811 -34.92 7.62 13.93
CA GLY A 811 -34.83 6.98 15.24
C GLY A 811 -34.37 5.53 15.13
N ILE A 812 -34.92 4.76 14.19
CA ILE A 812 -34.54 3.36 13.94
C ILE A 812 -33.05 3.24 13.56
N CYS A 813 -32.54 4.11 12.69
CA CYS A 813 -31.14 4.11 12.29
C CYS A 813 -30.21 4.41 13.47
N LYS A 814 -30.55 5.41 14.30
CA LYS A 814 -29.78 5.75 15.51
C LYS A 814 -29.79 4.59 16.52
N CYS A 815 -30.95 4.00 16.76
CA CYS A 815 -31.09 2.87 17.68
C CYS A 815 -30.21 1.69 17.25
N MET A 816 -30.32 1.27 15.99
CA MET A 816 -29.58 0.10 15.49
C MET A 816 -28.07 0.29 15.66
N MET A 817 -27.56 1.45 15.26
CA MET A 817 -26.13 1.76 15.31
C MET A 817 -25.60 1.87 16.75
N LEU A 818 -26.33 2.55 17.65
CA LEU A 818 -25.98 2.61 19.08
C LEU A 818 -26.02 1.24 19.76
N LEU A 819 -27.01 0.41 19.44
CA LEU A 819 -27.13 -0.92 20.03
C LEU A 819 -26.00 -1.85 19.61
N VAL A 820 -25.46 -1.71 18.40
CA VAL A 820 -24.25 -2.44 17.97
C VAL A 820 -23.04 -2.02 18.79
N ALA A 821 -22.79 -0.71 18.97
CA ALA A 821 -21.69 -0.22 19.81
C ALA A 821 -21.84 -0.70 21.27
N HIS A 822 -22.99 -0.46 21.89
CA HIS A 822 -23.23 -0.85 23.28
C HIS A 822 -23.16 -2.38 23.47
N ALA A 823 -23.69 -3.17 22.53
CA ALA A 823 -23.61 -4.63 22.60
C ALA A 823 -22.18 -5.16 22.54
N SER A 824 -21.32 -4.53 21.73
CA SER A 824 -19.92 -4.92 21.65
C SER A 824 -19.20 -4.68 22.99
N LEU A 825 -19.47 -3.56 23.67
CA LEU A 825 -18.89 -3.27 24.98
C LEU A 825 -19.48 -4.17 26.09
N ILE A 826 -20.80 -4.34 26.12
CA ILE A 826 -21.49 -5.14 27.14
C ILE A 826 -21.15 -6.63 27.01
N GLY A 827 -21.11 -7.17 25.79
CA GLY A 827 -20.81 -8.58 25.55
C GLY A 827 -19.41 -8.98 26.03
N GLY A 828 -18.46 -8.04 25.96
CA GLY A 828 -17.10 -8.22 26.46
C GLY A 828 -16.98 -8.41 27.98
N THR A 829 -18.06 -8.20 28.75
CA THR A 829 -18.08 -8.46 30.20
C THR A 829 -18.33 -9.93 30.54
N GLY A 830 -18.95 -10.70 29.64
CA GLY A 830 -19.47 -12.03 29.94
C GLY A 830 -18.44 -13.15 30.04
N THR A 831 -17.27 -13.02 29.41
CA THR A 831 -16.15 -13.96 29.59
C THR A 831 -14.92 -13.25 30.14
N ILE A 832 -14.04 -14.00 30.81
CA ILE A 832 -12.86 -13.41 31.44
C ILE A 832 -11.77 -13.03 30.43
N ASN A 833 -11.82 -13.61 29.22
CA ASN A 833 -10.79 -13.43 28.17
C ASN A 833 -11.20 -12.43 27.07
N SER A 834 -12.44 -11.93 27.07
CA SER A 834 -12.95 -11.06 26.00
C SER A 834 -12.41 -9.64 26.05
N THR A 835 -12.11 -9.12 27.24
CA THR A 835 -11.67 -7.73 27.40
C THR A 835 -10.40 -7.64 28.23
N GLY A 836 -9.56 -6.65 27.89
CA GLY A 836 -8.31 -6.38 28.61
C GLY A 836 -8.49 -6.17 30.12
N PRO A 837 -9.48 -5.38 30.59
CA PRO A 837 -9.77 -5.22 32.02
C PRO A 837 -10.00 -6.53 32.79
N ASN A 838 -10.75 -7.47 32.23
CA ASN A 838 -11.03 -8.76 32.86
C ASN A 838 -9.75 -9.61 33.03
N LEU A 839 -8.85 -9.52 32.05
CA LEU A 839 -7.56 -10.21 32.09
C LEU A 839 -6.58 -9.55 33.05
N ILE A 840 -6.60 -8.22 33.14
CA ILE A 840 -5.84 -7.49 34.16
C ILE A 840 -6.26 -7.92 35.56
N PHE A 841 -7.57 -8.05 35.77
CA PHE A 841 -8.12 -8.59 37.00
C PHE A 841 -7.64 -10.02 37.29
N ARG A 842 -7.73 -10.92 36.30
CA ARG A 842 -7.31 -12.32 36.42
C ARG A 842 -5.83 -12.45 36.83
N ASP A 843 -4.95 -11.70 36.18
CA ASP A 843 -3.53 -11.71 36.50
C ASP A 843 -3.25 -11.15 37.91
N ASN A 844 -3.93 -10.08 38.31
CA ASN A 844 -3.74 -9.49 39.64
C ASN A 844 -4.17 -10.45 40.75
N ILE A 845 -5.27 -11.19 40.58
CA ILE A 845 -5.70 -12.16 41.59
C ILE A 845 -4.73 -13.35 41.68
N GLU A 846 -4.29 -13.90 40.53
CA GLU A 846 -3.32 -15.00 40.47
C GLU A 846 -1.97 -14.61 41.09
N LYS A 847 -1.57 -13.34 40.96
CA LYS A 847 -0.33 -12.81 41.57
C LYS A 847 -0.45 -12.44 43.04
N ASN A 848 -1.59 -11.92 43.48
CA ASN A 848 -1.79 -11.57 44.88
C ASN A 848 -1.87 -12.82 45.76
N PHE A 849 -2.43 -13.91 45.23
CA PHE A 849 -2.70 -15.10 46.02
C PHE A 849 -2.18 -16.37 45.30
N PRO A 850 -0.87 -16.53 45.06
CA PRO A 850 -0.38 -17.67 44.27
C PRO A 850 -0.72 -19.03 44.92
N ASN A 851 -1.19 -19.99 44.11
CA ASN A 851 -1.50 -21.39 44.45
C ASN A 851 -2.68 -21.64 45.42
N GLU A 852 -3.53 -20.64 45.69
CA GLU A 852 -4.75 -20.81 46.49
C GLU A 852 -6.00 -20.85 45.58
N ASP A 853 -7.11 -21.46 46.03
CA ASP A 853 -8.33 -21.51 45.22
C ASP A 853 -9.16 -20.23 45.43
N HIS A 854 -9.06 -19.28 44.50
CA HIS A 854 -9.74 -17.99 44.59
C HIS A 854 -11.22 -18.02 44.21
N GLY A 855 -11.75 -19.19 43.86
CA GLY A 855 -13.14 -19.34 43.40
C GLY A 855 -13.41 -18.79 41.99
N ILE A 856 -12.42 -18.21 41.32
CA ILE A 856 -12.55 -17.68 39.95
C ILE A 856 -11.95 -18.66 38.95
N SER A 857 -12.84 -19.33 38.24
CA SER A 857 -12.60 -20.18 37.08
C SER A 857 -13.32 -19.58 35.87
N TYR A 858 -13.04 -20.12 34.68
CA TYR A 858 -13.75 -19.71 33.47
C TYR A 858 -15.27 -19.86 33.63
N LEU A 859 -15.72 -20.97 34.23
CA LEU A 859 -17.13 -21.26 34.45
C LEU A 859 -17.76 -20.36 35.52
N SER A 860 -17.08 -20.13 36.66
CA SER A 860 -17.62 -19.28 37.73
C SER A 860 -17.67 -17.81 37.34
N TRP A 861 -16.72 -17.32 36.52
CA TRP A 861 -16.81 -15.98 35.93
C TRP A 861 -18.02 -15.84 35.02
N MET A 862 -18.26 -16.80 34.12
CA MET A 862 -19.44 -16.78 33.25
C MET A 862 -20.75 -16.84 34.05
N ALA A 863 -20.81 -17.68 35.09
CA ALA A 863 -21.97 -17.77 35.98
C ALA A 863 -22.25 -16.45 36.73
N PHE A 864 -21.19 -15.70 37.05
CA PHE A 864 -21.29 -14.37 37.64
C PHE A 864 -21.68 -13.28 36.63
N ALA A 865 -21.04 -13.25 35.47
CA ALA A 865 -21.08 -12.11 34.54
C ALA A 865 -22.23 -12.18 33.51
N ILE A 866 -22.69 -13.38 33.13
CA ILE A 866 -23.78 -13.51 32.14
C ILE A 866 -25.12 -12.96 32.65
N PRO A 867 -25.57 -13.24 33.89
CA PRO A 867 -26.82 -12.66 34.39
C PRO A 867 -26.86 -11.13 34.34
N PRO A 868 -25.91 -10.37 34.92
CA PRO A 868 -25.90 -8.91 34.83
C PRO A 868 -25.68 -8.41 33.40
N MET A 869 -24.93 -9.12 32.55
CA MET A 869 -24.78 -8.79 31.13
C MET A 869 -26.13 -8.74 30.40
N ILE A 870 -27.03 -9.70 30.67
CA ILE A 870 -28.39 -9.69 30.10
C ILE A 870 -29.17 -8.46 30.57
N PHE A 871 -29.02 -8.07 31.84
CA PHE A 871 -29.64 -6.86 32.37
C PHE A 871 -29.05 -5.58 31.75
N TYR A 872 -27.73 -5.47 31.58
CA TYR A 872 -27.09 -4.34 30.89
C TYR A 872 -27.59 -4.24 29.44
N MET A 873 -27.67 -5.37 28.74
CA MET A 873 -28.20 -5.42 27.38
C MET A 873 -29.66 -4.96 27.33
N PHE A 874 -30.49 -5.46 28.24
CA PHE A 874 -31.89 -5.05 28.33
C PHE A 874 -32.02 -3.55 28.63
N SER A 875 -31.23 -3.02 29.57
CA SER A 875 -31.20 -1.59 29.89
C SER A 875 -30.80 -0.74 28.69
N SER A 876 -29.74 -1.13 27.95
CA SER A 876 -29.35 -0.41 26.74
C SER A 876 -30.42 -0.49 25.66
N TRP A 877 -30.97 -1.68 25.39
CA TRP A 877 -32.08 -1.86 24.45
C TRP A 877 -33.30 -1.00 24.79
N PHE A 878 -33.66 -0.95 26.07
CA PHE A 878 -34.80 -0.19 26.57
C PHE A 878 -34.56 1.32 26.50
N ILE A 879 -33.42 1.81 27.03
CA ILE A 879 -33.08 3.25 27.08
C ILE A 879 -32.95 3.83 25.67
N VAL A 880 -32.22 3.15 24.78
CA VAL A 880 -32.00 3.62 23.41
C VAL A 880 -33.34 3.71 22.66
N GLN A 881 -34.19 2.68 22.76
CA GLN A 881 -35.50 2.73 22.10
C GLN A 881 -36.43 3.78 22.71
N LEU A 882 -36.47 3.92 24.03
CA LEU A 882 -37.28 4.92 24.70
C LEU A 882 -36.87 6.34 24.28
N GLN A 883 -35.58 6.61 24.19
CA GLN A 883 -35.03 7.93 23.85
C GLN A 883 -35.33 8.35 22.41
N PHE A 884 -35.18 7.44 21.43
CA PHE A 884 -35.27 7.79 20.01
C PHE A 884 -36.61 7.45 19.34
N LEU A 885 -37.38 6.50 19.89
CA LEU A 885 -38.69 6.08 19.34
C LEU A 885 -39.88 6.48 20.24
N GLY A 886 -39.62 6.81 21.50
CA GLY A 886 -40.61 7.27 22.47
C GLY A 886 -41.48 6.16 23.08
N PRO A 887 -42.19 6.46 24.19
CA PRO A 887 -42.94 5.46 24.96
C PRO A 887 -44.14 4.87 24.21
N ARG A 888 -44.78 5.65 23.32
CA ARG A 888 -45.92 5.18 22.51
C ARG A 888 -45.53 4.06 21.54
N HIS A 889 -44.28 4.05 21.07
CA HIS A 889 -43.77 3.03 20.15
C HIS A 889 -43.48 1.71 20.88
N MET A 890 -42.95 1.78 22.10
CA MET A 890 -42.73 0.60 22.96
C MET A 890 -44.03 -0.14 23.29
N ILE A 891 -45.13 0.59 23.54
CA ILE A 891 -46.45 -0.01 23.79
C ILE A 891 -47.00 -0.72 22.54
N SER A 892 -46.55 -0.33 21.34
CA SER A 892 -46.95 -0.96 20.07
C SER A 892 -46.33 -2.36 19.88
N MET A 893 -45.30 -2.72 20.64
CA MET A 893 -44.67 -4.05 20.62
C MET A 893 -45.65 -5.19 20.98
N PHE A 894 -46.59 -4.90 21.89
CA PHE A 894 -47.60 -5.86 22.35
C PHE A 894 -48.91 -5.80 21.54
N LYS A 895 -48.99 -4.93 20.53
CA LYS A 895 -50.15 -4.82 19.64
C LYS A 895 -49.96 -5.69 18.39
N LYS A 896 -51.08 -6.18 17.83
CA LYS A 896 -51.04 -6.91 16.55
C LYS A 896 -50.50 -5.98 15.43
N PRO A 897 -49.68 -6.51 14.50
CA PRO A 897 -49.15 -5.72 13.39
C PRO A 897 -50.26 -5.09 12.56
N THR A 898 -50.09 -3.83 12.19
CA THR A 898 -50.90 -3.22 11.13
C THR A 898 -50.51 -3.83 9.78
N GLU A 899 -51.41 -3.84 8.79
CA GLU A 899 -51.11 -4.39 7.43
C GLU A 899 -49.86 -3.73 6.80
N SER A 900 -49.68 -2.42 6.98
CA SER A 900 -48.47 -1.71 6.52
C SER A 900 -47.19 -2.19 7.21
N GLU A 901 -47.26 -2.57 8.48
CA GLU A 901 -46.11 -3.07 9.23
C GLU A 901 -45.75 -4.51 8.83
N LYS A 902 -46.73 -5.31 8.39
CA LYS A 902 -46.47 -6.65 7.81
C LYS A 902 -45.73 -6.56 6.48
N GLU A 903 -46.10 -5.63 5.61
CA GLU A 903 -45.38 -5.41 4.34
C GLU A 903 -43.92 -5.01 4.57
N GLU A 904 -43.66 -4.13 5.55
CA GLU A 904 -42.29 -3.74 5.92
C GLU A 904 -41.49 -4.91 6.51
N GLU A 905 -42.13 -5.75 7.32
CA GLU A 905 -41.55 -6.95 7.93
C GLU A 905 -41.16 -7.97 6.85
N ASP A 906 -42.03 -8.23 5.87
CA ASP A 906 -41.76 -9.12 4.75
C ASP A 906 -40.66 -8.59 3.83
N PHE A 907 -40.61 -7.27 3.63
CA PHE A 907 -39.55 -6.63 2.86
C PHE A 907 -38.18 -6.78 3.54
N ALA A 908 -38.09 -6.45 4.83
CA ALA A 908 -36.87 -6.63 5.61
C ALA A 908 -36.44 -8.10 5.67
N ARG A 909 -37.40 -9.04 5.77
CA ARG A 909 -37.12 -10.49 5.71
C ARG A 909 -36.50 -10.91 4.39
N LYS A 910 -37.03 -10.42 3.27
CA LYS A 910 -36.47 -10.70 1.93
C LYS A 910 -35.07 -10.13 1.78
N ALA A 911 -34.78 -8.94 2.32
CA ALA A 911 -33.45 -8.34 2.31
C ALA A 911 -32.42 -9.19 3.09
N VAL A 912 -32.75 -9.60 4.32
CA VAL A 912 -31.88 -10.48 5.13
C VAL A 912 -31.65 -11.83 4.44
N LEU A 913 -32.70 -12.46 3.91
CA LEU A 913 -32.59 -13.75 3.20
C LEU A 913 -31.76 -13.64 1.92
N LYS A 914 -31.91 -12.55 1.17
CA LYS A 914 -31.11 -12.27 -0.03
C LYS A 914 -29.63 -12.12 0.33
N SER A 915 -29.31 -11.34 1.37
CA SER A 915 -27.95 -11.18 1.88
C SER A 915 -27.34 -12.49 2.38
N TYR A 916 -28.14 -13.37 3.02
CA TYR A 916 -27.70 -14.69 3.45
C TYR A 916 -27.45 -15.64 2.26
N ASN A 917 -28.34 -15.68 1.28
CA ASN A 917 -28.24 -16.57 0.12
C ASN A 917 -27.03 -16.23 -0.78
N GLN A 918 -26.59 -14.96 -0.80
CA GLN A 918 -25.38 -14.53 -1.52
C GLN A 918 -24.08 -15.15 -0.97
N LEU A 919 -24.06 -15.65 0.27
CA LEU A 919 -22.88 -16.29 0.87
C LEU A 919 -22.64 -17.73 0.38
N GLY A 920 -23.58 -18.33 -0.36
CA GLY A 920 -23.47 -19.72 -0.83
C GLY A 920 -23.40 -20.76 0.30
N PRO A 921 -23.08 -22.03 -0.02
CA PRO A 921 -22.93 -23.10 0.98
C PRO A 921 -21.69 -22.90 1.85
N MET A 922 -21.74 -23.39 3.09
CA MET A 922 -20.66 -23.24 4.07
C MET A 922 -19.37 -23.92 3.59
N THR A 923 -18.29 -23.15 3.47
CA THR A 923 -17.00 -23.62 2.96
C THR A 923 -16.31 -24.57 3.95
N TRP A 924 -15.31 -25.33 3.47
CA TRP A 924 -14.51 -26.21 4.34
C TRP A 924 -13.74 -25.42 5.40
N ALA A 925 -13.18 -24.28 5.02
CA ALA A 925 -12.50 -23.36 5.92
C ALA A 925 -13.44 -22.86 7.03
N GLU A 926 -14.64 -22.39 6.67
CA GLU A 926 -15.66 -21.96 7.64
C GLU A 926 -16.01 -23.07 8.65
N LYS A 927 -16.18 -24.32 8.18
CA LYS A 927 -16.51 -25.47 9.05
C LYS A 927 -15.35 -25.83 9.97
N SER A 928 -14.14 -25.88 9.43
CA SER A 928 -12.94 -26.25 10.18
C SER A 928 -12.64 -25.22 11.26
N THR A 929 -12.71 -23.92 10.93
CA THR A 929 -12.53 -22.83 11.89
C THR A 929 -13.61 -22.86 12.97
N LEU A 930 -14.88 -23.15 12.65
CA LEU A 930 -15.93 -23.29 13.65
C LEU A 930 -15.64 -24.45 14.63
N VAL A 931 -15.18 -25.60 14.13
CA VAL A 931 -14.84 -26.75 14.96
C VAL A 931 -13.65 -26.45 15.86
N ILE A 932 -12.57 -25.89 15.33
CA ILE A 932 -11.38 -25.50 16.12
C ILE A 932 -11.76 -24.47 17.19
N PHE A 933 -12.59 -23.49 16.83
CA PHE A 933 -13.09 -22.48 17.76
C PHE A 933 -13.90 -23.12 18.90
N LEU A 934 -14.85 -24.00 18.58
CA LEU A 934 -15.65 -24.69 19.61
C LEU A 934 -14.80 -25.61 20.50
N LEU A 935 -13.81 -26.30 19.93
CA LEU A 935 -12.89 -27.13 20.70
C LEU A 935 -12.04 -26.30 21.67
N ALA A 936 -11.55 -25.13 21.25
CA ALA A 936 -10.81 -24.22 22.12
C ALA A 936 -11.67 -23.72 23.28
N VAL A 937 -12.90 -23.29 23.01
CA VAL A 937 -13.85 -22.84 24.03
C VAL A 937 -14.21 -23.96 25.01
N LEU A 938 -14.52 -25.16 24.50
CA LEU A 938 -14.81 -26.32 25.34
C LEU A 938 -13.62 -26.70 26.21
N SER A 939 -12.39 -26.58 25.68
CA SER A 939 -11.17 -26.82 26.46
C SER A 939 -11.03 -25.82 27.60
N TRP A 940 -11.24 -24.52 27.39
CA TRP A 940 -11.21 -23.54 28.49
C TRP A 940 -12.27 -23.80 29.57
N ILE A 941 -13.50 -24.12 29.17
CA ILE A 941 -14.59 -24.42 30.11
C ILE A 941 -14.30 -25.69 30.93
N SER A 942 -13.70 -26.72 30.30
CA SER A 942 -13.41 -28.02 30.93
C SER A 942 -12.04 -28.11 31.61
N SER A 943 -11.26 -27.01 31.63
CA SER A 943 -9.92 -26.94 32.21
C SER A 943 -9.94 -27.25 33.71
N ASP A 944 -10.69 -26.48 34.49
CA ASP A 944 -11.02 -26.73 35.90
C ASP A 944 -12.43 -26.18 36.19
N PRO A 945 -13.49 -26.93 35.88
CA PRO A 945 -14.87 -26.45 36.03
C PRO A 945 -15.35 -26.41 37.49
N LYS A 946 -14.53 -26.79 38.49
CA LYS A 946 -14.84 -26.87 39.93
C LYS A 946 -16.00 -27.77 40.37
N VAL A 947 -16.83 -28.24 39.42
CA VAL A 947 -17.97 -29.14 39.65
C VAL A 947 -17.60 -30.61 39.41
N ILE A 948 -16.73 -30.87 38.44
CA ILE A 948 -16.18 -32.17 38.09
C ILE A 948 -14.66 -32.03 37.90
N PRO A 949 -13.86 -33.09 38.12
CA PRO A 949 -12.43 -33.03 37.82
C PRO A 949 -12.22 -32.68 36.35
N GLY A 950 -11.43 -31.65 36.11
CA GLY A 950 -11.17 -31.09 34.78
C GLY A 950 -10.06 -31.85 34.04
N TRP A 951 -9.82 -31.53 32.77
CA TRP A 951 -8.70 -32.16 32.05
C TRP A 951 -7.33 -31.67 32.56
N SER A 952 -7.26 -30.51 33.23
CA SER A 952 -6.02 -30.01 33.82
C SER A 952 -5.52 -30.90 34.97
N ASP A 953 -6.42 -31.61 35.66
CA ASP A 953 -6.08 -32.55 36.74
C ASP A 953 -5.34 -33.81 36.24
N LEU A 954 -5.35 -34.09 34.92
CA LEU A 954 -4.56 -35.17 34.31
C LEU A 954 -3.05 -34.86 34.33
N PHE A 955 -2.68 -33.60 34.52
CA PHE A 955 -1.31 -33.13 34.53
C PHE A 955 -0.88 -32.69 35.95
N LYS A 956 0.41 -32.52 36.17
CA LYS A 956 0.92 -31.97 37.43
C LYS A 956 0.35 -30.55 37.63
N LYS A 957 -0.20 -30.27 38.81
CA LYS A 957 -0.73 -28.94 39.15
C LYS A 957 0.31 -27.85 38.86
N GLY A 958 -0.11 -26.81 38.12
CA GLY A 958 0.72 -25.67 37.74
C GLY A 958 1.59 -25.85 36.48
N TYR A 959 1.60 -27.03 35.84
CA TYR A 959 2.39 -27.25 34.61
C TYR A 959 1.64 -26.90 33.32
N VAL A 960 0.32 -27.11 33.30
CA VAL A 960 -0.52 -26.83 32.14
C VAL A 960 -1.58 -25.83 32.56
N THR A 961 -1.66 -24.73 31.82
CA THR A 961 -2.61 -23.65 32.03
C THR A 961 -3.53 -23.50 30.81
N ASP A 962 -4.52 -22.61 30.90
CA ASP A 962 -5.45 -22.29 29.80
C ASP A 962 -4.73 -21.75 28.54
N SER A 963 -3.50 -21.23 28.71
CA SER A 963 -2.69 -20.70 27.60
C SER A 963 -2.18 -21.82 26.69
N CYS A 964 -1.84 -22.99 27.25
CA CYS A 964 -1.35 -24.13 26.49
C CYS A 964 -2.41 -24.68 25.53
N SER A 965 -3.65 -24.85 25.99
CA SER A 965 -4.72 -25.35 25.14
C SER A 965 -5.11 -24.36 24.03
N GLY A 966 -5.09 -23.07 24.33
CA GLY A 966 -5.28 -22.01 23.34
C GLY A 966 -4.19 -22.01 22.27
N LEU A 967 -2.93 -22.18 22.67
CA LEU A 967 -1.80 -22.25 21.73
C LEU A 967 -1.91 -23.45 20.80
N VAL A 968 -2.34 -24.62 21.30
CA VAL A 968 -2.61 -25.80 20.45
C VAL A 968 -3.64 -25.46 19.37
N ALA A 969 -4.73 -24.75 19.71
CA ALA A 969 -5.71 -24.31 18.72
C ALA A 969 -5.11 -23.34 17.69
N VAL A 970 -4.27 -22.39 18.12
CA VAL A 970 -3.55 -21.47 17.21
C VAL A 970 -2.62 -22.22 16.28
N PHE A 971 -1.82 -23.17 16.78
CA PHE A 971 -0.97 -24.02 15.95
C PHE A 971 -1.77 -24.82 14.93
N LEU A 972 -2.93 -25.36 15.31
CA LEU A 972 -3.83 -26.04 14.38
C LEU A 972 -4.32 -25.11 13.27
N LEU A 973 -4.59 -23.84 13.55
CA LEU A 973 -5.01 -22.87 12.52
C LEU A 973 -3.93 -22.61 11.46
N PHE A 974 -2.65 -22.64 11.84
CA PHE A 974 -1.52 -22.47 10.90
C PHE A 974 -1.17 -23.73 10.11
N ILE A 975 -1.59 -24.90 10.58
CA ILE A 975 -1.27 -26.19 9.96
C ILE A 975 -2.46 -26.71 9.12
N TRP A 976 -3.68 -26.44 9.55
CA TRP A 976 -4.88 -27.05 8.96
C TRP A 976 -5.19 -26.46 7.58
N PRO A 977 -5.42 -27.30 6.55
CA PRO A 977 -5.63 -26.82 5.19
C PRO A 977 -6.99 -26.15 5.01
N LYS A 978 -6.99 -25.03 4.28
CA LYS A 978 -8.19 -24.24 3.94
C LYS A 978 -9.14 -24.98 2.99
N ASN A 979 -8.59 -25.81 2.11
CA ASN A 979 -9.35 -26.67 1.19
C ASN A 979 -9.47 -28.08 1.75
N LYS A 980 -10.57 -28.78 1.41
CA LYS A 980 -10.82 -30.14 1.90
C LYS A 980 -9.64 -31.05 1.53
N PRO A 981 -8.93 -31.63 2.50
CA PRO A 981 -7.89 -32.59 2.21
C PRO A 981 -8.54 -33.82 1.56
N ASP A 982 -8.04 -34.22 0.40
CA ASP A 982 -8.55 -35.39 -0.30
C ASP A 982 -7.98 -36.64 0.41
N PHE A 983 -8.75 -37.23 1.32
CA PHE A 983 -8.39 -38.42 2.11
C PHE A 983 -8.15 -39.69 1.26
N ARG A 984 -8.13 -39.59 -0.06
CA ARG A 984 -7.72 -40.64 -1.01
C ARG A 984 -6.20 -40.88 -1.04
N MET A 985 -5.50 -40.59 0.07
CA MET A 985 -4.05 -40.71 0.22
C MET A 985 -3.53 -42.14 -0.02
N PHE A 986 -4.41 -43.14 -0.06
CA PHE A 986 -4.09 -44.54 -0.37
C PHE A 986 -4.26 -44.95 -1.85
N ARG A 987 -4.61 -44.03 -2.76
CA ARG A 987 -4.75 -44.34 -4.19
C ARG A 987 -3.75 -43.54 -5.01
N LYS A 988 -2.71 -44.22 -5.50
CA LYS A 988 -1.69 -43.68 -6.42
C LYS A 988 -2.36 -43.19 -7.70
N ASP A 989 -2.50 -41.88 -7.84
CA ASP A 989 -2.99 -41.23 -9.05
C ASP A 989 -1.85 -40.37 -9.62
N LYS A 990 -1.31 -40.75 -10.78
CA LYS A 990 -0.07 -40.20 -11.36
C LYS A 990 -0.23 -38.76 -11.89
N ASN A 991 -1.45 -38.23 -11.99
CA ASN A 991 -1.75 -36.94 -12.62
C ASN A 991 -2.21 -35.84 -11.65
N ARG A 992 -1.84 -35.90 -10.35
CA ARG A 992 -2.21 -34.84 -9.39
C ARG A 992 -1.23 -33.66 -9.46
N PRO A 993 -1.68 -32.43 -9.74
CA PRO A 993 -0.83 -31.26 -9.61
C PRO A 993 -0.42 -31.05 -8.13
N SER A 994 0.85 -30.73 -7.88
CA SER A 994 1.36 -30.43 -6.54
C SER A 994 0.93 -29.02 -6.12
N VAL A 995 -0.36 -28.84 -5.82
CA VAL A 995 -0.88 -27.58 -5.29
C VAL A 995 -0.55 -27.51 -3.80
N ARG A 996 0.34 -26.58 -3.41
CA ARG A 996 0.61 -26.26 -2.00
C ARG A 996 -0.71 -25.82 -1.38
N GLN A 997 -1.18 -26.52 -0.34
CA GLN A 997 -2.41 -26.16 0.34
C GLN A 997 -2.16 -24.97 1.27
N GLU A 998 -2.94 -23.90 1.10
CA GLU A 998 -2.92 -22.76 2.02
C GLU A 998 -3.53 -23.17 3.38
N PRO A 999 -2.94 -22.75 4.51
CA PRO A 999 -3.51 -22.96 5.84
C PRO A 999 -4.74 -22.06 6.08
N LEU A 1000 -5.44 -22.24 7.21
CA LEU A 1000 -6.58 -21.39 7.58
C LEU A 1000 -6.15 -19.94 7.86
N ILE A 1001 -4.98 -19.74 8.46
CA ILE A 1001 -4.36 -18.43 8.69
C ILE A 1001 -2.90 -18.47 8.25
N ASP A 1002 -2.48 -17.42 7.53
CA ASP A 1002 -1.09 -17.14 7.18
C ASP A 1002 -0.46 -16.08 8.09
N TRP A 1003 0.87 -16.11 8.21
CA TRP A 1003 1.61 -15.11 8.99
C TRP A 1003 1.41 -13.68 8.44
N ASP A 1004 1.22 -13.54 7.13
CA ASP A 1004 0.91 -12.26 6.51
C ASP A 1004 -0.45 -11.69 6.90
N CYS A 1005 -1.41 -12.55 7.29
CA CYS A 1005 -2.68 -12.11 7.84
C CYS A 1005 -2.47 -11.56 9.26
N VAL A 1006 -1.77 -12.32 10.11
CA VAL A 1006 -1.42 -11.91 11.48
C VAL A 1006 -0.66 -10.59 11.50
N ARG A 1007 0.40 -10.47 10.70
CA ARG A 1007 1.21 -9.24 10.61
C ARG A 1007 0.38 -7.99 10.27
N ARG A 1008 -0.64 -8.11 9.42
CA ARG A 1008 -1.43 -6.97 8.94
C ARG A 1008 -2.58 -6.58 9.88
N ARG A 1009 -3.21 -7.56 10.55
CA ARG A 1009 -4.47 -7.33 11.29
C ARG A 1009 -4.36 -7.50 12.80
N PHE A 1010 -3.27 -8.06 13.32
CA PHE A 1010 -3.17 -8.36 14.74
C PHE A 1010 -2.84 -7.12 15.59
N PRO A 1011 -3.58 -6.85 16.68
CA PRO A 1011 -3.42 -5.63 17.48
C PRO A 1011 -2.34 -5.77 18.57
N TRP A 1012 -1.07 -5.73 18.15
CA TRP A 1012 0.10 -5.86 19.06
C TRP A 1012 0.15 -4.86 20.22
N SER A 1013 -0.42 -3.66 20.01
CA SER A 1013 -0.45 -2.60 21.02
C SER A 1013 -1.17 -3.01 22.31
N ILE A 1014 -2.22 -3.83 22.22
CA ILE A 1014 -3.02 -4.25 23.37
C ILE A 1014 -2.25 -5.25 24.24
N ILE A 1015 -1.48 -6.15 23.63
CA ILE A 1015 -0.65 -7.13 24.34
C ILE A 1015 0.46 -6.44 25.13
N LEU A 1016 1.10 -5.43 24.53
CA LEU A 1016 2.12 -4.62 25.21
C LEU A 1016 1.53 -3.82 26.37
N LEU A 1017 0.31 -3.29 26.19
CA LEU A 1017 -0.41 -2.54 27.22
C LEU A 1017 -0.74 -3.40 28.44
N LEU A 1018 -1.22 -4.63 28.22
CA LEU A 1018 -1.46 -5.60 29.31
C LEU A 1018 -0.17 -5.91 30.07
N GLY A 1019 0.92 -6.15 29.34
CA GLY A 1019 2.25 -6.37 29.91
C GLY A 1019 2.74 -5.22 30.81
N ALA A 1020 2.44 -3.99 30.40
CA ALA A 1020 2.77 -2.79 31.16
C ALA A 1020 1.94 -2.67 32.45
N GLY A 1021 0.64 -3.00 32.41
CA GLY A 1021 -0.22 -3.08 33.59
C GLY A 1021 0.27 -4.13 34.59
N PHE A 1022 0.73 -5.28 34.08
CA PHE A 1022 1.33 -6.35 34.89
C PHE A 1022 2.64 -5.93 35.56
N ALA A 1023 3.44 -5.11 34.90
CA ALA A 1023 4.66 -4.54 35.47
C ALA A 1023 4.36 -3.48 36.54
N ILE A 1024 3.34 -2.64 36.33
CA ILE A 1024 2.89 -1.63 37.30
C ILE A 1024 2.38 -2.29 38.58
N SER A 1025 1.54 -3.33 38.48
CA SER A 1025 1.02 -4.04 39.65
C SER A 1025 2.15 -4.57 40.55
N GLU A 1026 3.19 -5.15 39.94
CA GLU A 1026 4.39 -5.58 40.66
C GLU A 1026 5.11 -4.41 41.34
N ALA A 1027 5.28 -3.29 40.62
CA ALA A 1027 5.94 -2.11 41.15
C ALA A 1027 5.19 -1.48 42.33
N VAL A 1028 3.85 -1.43 42.28
CA VAL A 1028 3.01 -0.90 43.38
C VAL A 1028 3.22 -1.69 44.66
N LYS A 1029 3.36 -3.01 44.57
CA LYS A 1029 3.63 -3.87 45.73
C LYS A 1029 5.05 -3.68 46.26
N VAL A 1030 6.05 -3.80 45.38
CA VAL A 1030 7.47 -3.75 45.78
C VAL A 1030 7.85 -2.38 46.34
N SER A 1031 7.26 -1.31 45.81
CA SER A 1031 7.55 0.05 46.27
C SER A 1031 6.94 0.41 47.63
N GLY A 1032 6.02 -0.39 48.17
CA GLY A 1032 5.26 -0.06 49.38
C GLY A 1032 4.06 0.88 49.14
N LEU A 1033 3.85 1.35 47.91
CA LEU A 1033 2.79 2.31 47.58
C LEU A 1033 1.39 1.78 47.95
N SER A 1034 1.16 0.47 47.82
CA SER A 1034 -0.05 -0.20 48.28
C SER A 1034 -0.35 0.07 49.76
N THR A 1035 0.68 0.03 50.62
CA THR A 1035 0.55 0.20 52.07
C THR A 1035 0.29 1.66 52.46
N LEU A 1036 0.94 2.61 51.78
CA LEU A 1036 0.69 4.04 51.99
C LEU A 1036 -0.74 4.45 51.55
N ILE A 1037 -1.22 3.91 50.43
CA ILE A 1037 -2.60 4.11 49.97
C ILE A 1037 -3.58 3.55 51.01
N ALA A 1038 -3.35 2.32 51.48
CA ALA A 1038 -4.16 1.68 52.52
C ALA A 1038 -4.21 2.48 53.83
N TYR A 1039 -3.07 2.99 54.31
CA TYR A 1039 -2.99 3.79 55.54
C TYR A 1039 -3.79 5.10 55.43
N ASN A 1040 -3.64 5.82 54.32
CA ASN A 1040 -4.35 7.09 54.09
C ASN A 1040 -5.87 6.87 53.90
N LEU A 1041 -6.26 5.79 53.21
CA LEU A 1041 -7.66 5.43 53.03
C LEU A 1041 -8.31 5.02 54.36
N ASN A 1042 -7.63 4.23 55.20
CA ASN A 1042 -8.15 3.86 56.51
C ASN A 1042 -8.46 5.10 57.37
N SER A 1043 -7.56 6.10 57.35
CA SER A 1043 -7.76 7.36 58.09
C SER A 1043 -8.91 8.25 57.58
N THR A 1044 -9.28 8.15 56.29
CA THR A 1044 -10.28 9.01 55.64
C THR A 1044 -11.65 8.32 55.51
N ILE A 1045 -11.69 6.99 55.45
CA ILE A 1045 -12.87 6.20 54.99
C ILE A 1045 -13.48 5.32 56.10
N SER A 1046 -12.89 5.26 57.30
CA SER A 1046 -13.41 4.49 58.46
C SER A 1046 -14.90 4.72 58.81
N SER A 1047 -15.54 5.79 58.32
CA SER A 1047 -16.95 6.11 58.58
C SER A 1047 -17.93 5.79 57.43
N LEU A 1048 -17.47 5.32 56.27
CA LEU A 1048 -18.32 5.01 55.11
C LEU A 1048 -18.67 3.52 55.05
N PRO A 1049 -19.94 3.13 54.82
CA PRO A 1049 -20.31 1.72 54.62
C PRO A 1049 -19.68 1.17 53.33
N LEU A 1050 -19.36 -0.14 53.30
CA LEU A 1050 -18.74 -0.84 52.15
C LEU A 1050 -19.47 -0.58 50.83
N PHE A 1051 -20.81 -0.55 50.87
CA PHE A 1051 -21.66 -0.19 49.73
C PHE A 1051 -21.36 1.21 49.18
N GLY A 1052 -21.22 2.21 50.05
CA GLY A 1052 -20.92 3.59 49.66
C GLY A 1052 -19.55 3.71 48.99
N MET A 1053 -18.56 2.99 49.51
CA MET A 1053 -17.22 2.91 48.91
C MET A 1053 -17.26 2.28 47.52
N GLN A 1054 -18.03 1.20 47.35
CA GLN A 1054 -18.20 0.52 46.06
C GLN A 1054 -18.81 1.45 45.00
N VAL A 1055 -19.84 2.22 45.36
CA VAL A 1055 -20.50 3.18 44.47
C VAL A 1055 -19.52 4.27 44.03
N ILE A 1056 -18.80 4.88 44.98
CA ILE A 1056 -17.81 5.92 44.69
C ILE A 1056 -16.72 5.38 43.76
N LEU A 1057 -16.17 4.21 44.07
CA LEU A 1057 -15.14 3.57 43.25
C LEU A 1057 -15.63 3.29 41.82
N SER A 1058 -16.85 2.76 41.69
CA SER A 1058 -17.43 2.47 40.37
C SER A 1058 -17.66 3.75 39.56
N ILE A 1059 -18.13 4.83 40.18
CA ILE A 1059 -18.31 6.14 39.52
C ILE A 1059 -16.96 6.67 39.04
N VAL A 1060 -15.93 6.67 39.90
CA VAL A 1060 -14.60 7.16 39.54
C VAL A 1060 -14.04 6.37 38.36
N VAL A 1061 -14.13 5.04 38.38
CA VAL A 1061 -13.62 4.20 37.29
C VAL A 1061 -14.37 4.44 35.98
N VAL A 1062 -15.70 4.49 36.02
CA VAL A 1062 -16.51 4.73 34.81
C VAL A 1062 -16.24 6.11 34.21
N VAL A 1063 -16.21 7.15 35.05
CA VAL A 1063 -15.93 8.53 34.59
C VAL A 1063 -14.52 8.64 34.03
N MET A 1064 -13.52 8.06 34.69
CA MET A 1064 -12.13 8.07 34.19
C MET A 1064 -12.01 7.33 32.86
N THR A 1065 -12.78 6.26 32.66
CA THR A 1065 -12.76 5.49 31.40
C THR A 1065 -13.38 6.26 30.23
N GLU A 1066 -14.18 7.30 30.46
CA GLU A 1066 -14.66 8.13 29.34
C GLU A 1066 -13.55 9.02 28.74
N PHE A 1067 -12.46 9.25 29.49
CA PHE A 1067 -11.32 10.05 29.07
C PHE A 1067 -10.04 9.22 28.80
N SER A 1068 -10.11 7.90 28.94
CA SER A 1068 -8.97 6.98 28.86
C SER A 1068 -9.40 5.63 28.30
N THR A 1069 -8.49 4.86 27.71
CA THR A 1069 -8.83 3.52 27.20
C THR A 1069 -9.19 2.53 28.32
N ASN A 1070 -10.13 1.62 28.05
CA ASN A 1070 -10.62 0.62 29.01
C ASN A 1070 -9.50 -0.13 29.75
N SER A 1071 -8.50 -0.60 28.99
CA SER A 1071 -7.38 -1.39 29.54
C SER A 1071 -6.39 -0.53 30.33
N ALA A 1072 -6.21 0.74 29.97
CA ALA A 1072 -5.37 1.66 30.74
C ALA A 1072 -6.00 1.96 32.11
N THR A 1073 -7.31 2.24 32.16
CA THR A 1073 -8.02 2.51 33.42
C THR A 1073 -7.98 1.29 34.35
N ALA A 1074 -8.23 0.08 33.81
CA ALA A 1074 -8.17 -1.16 34.57
C ALA A 1074 -6.77 -1.43 35.18
N SER A 1075 -5.70 -1.17 34.42
CA SER A 1075 -4.31 -1.34 34.88
C SER A 1075 -3.97 -0.50 36.10
N ILE A 1076 -4.66 0.63 36.28
CA ILE A 1076 -4.45 1.56 37.39
C ILE A 1076 -5.34 1.18 38.58
N PHE A 1077 -6.64 1.01 38.35
CA PHE A 1077 -7.61 0.91 39.45
C PHE A 1077 -7.79 -0.49 40.04
N ILE A 1078 -7.48 -1.56 39.29
CA ILE A 1078 -7.59 -2.93 39.82
C ILE A 1078 -6.56 -3.21 40.94
N PRO A 1079 -5.26 -2.88 40.79
CA PRO A 1079 -4.33 -3.04 41.91
C PRO A 1079 -4.76 -2.24 43.14
N ILE A 1080 -5.24 -1.00 42.92
CA ILE A 1080 -5.72 -0.13 44.00
C ILE A 1080 -6.94 -0.75 44.70
N SER A 1081 -7.87 -1.35 43.98
CA SER A 1081 -9.07 -1.95 44.58
C SER A 1081 -8.75 -3.19 45.42
N PHE A 1082 -7.73 -3.98 45.07
CA PHE A 1082 -7.24 -5.06 45.93
C PHE A 1082 -6.66 -4.52 47.23
N THR A 1083 -5.83 -3.48 47.17
CA THR A 1083 -5.24 -2.86 48.37
C THR A 1083 -6.30 -2.20 49.26
N LEU A 1084 -7.34 -1.64 48.64
CA LEU A 1084 -8.48 -1.08 49.37
C LEU A 1084 -9.26 -2.18 50.09
N ALA A 1085 -9.53 -3.31 49.43
CA ALA A 1085 -10.23 -4.45 50.04
C ALA A 1085 -9.49 -4.98 51.27
N GLU A 1086 -8.16 -5.13 51.18
CA GLU A 1086 -7.32 -5.55 52.30
C GLU A 1086 -7.35 -4.54 53.46
N SER A 1087 -7.30 -3.24 53.16
CA SER A 1087 -7.28 -2.17 54.18
C SER A 1087 -8.53 -2.09 55.04
N VAL A 1088 -9.70 -2.46 54.48
CA VAL A 1088 -10.99 -2.45 55.18
C VAL A 1088 -11.47 -3.85 55.56
N CYS A 1089 -10.60 -4.86 55.43
CA CYS A 1089 -10.89 -6.27 55.72
C CYS A 1089 -12.12 -6.81 54.98
N ALA A 1090 -12.36 -6.34 53.75
CA ALA A 1090 -13.42 -6.83 52.88
C ALA A 1090 -12.89 -7.91 51.91
N HIS A 1091 -13.77 -8.78 51.43
CA HIS A 1091 -13.40 -9.81 50.47
C HIS A 1091 -12.66 -9.19 49.25
N PRO A 1092 -11.49 -9.70 48.82
CA PRO A 1092 -10.69 -9.10 47.74
C PRO A 1092 -11.47 -8.84 46.44
N LEU A 1093 -12.42 -9.73 46.13
CA LEU A 1093 -13.31 -9.65 44.97
C LEU A 1093 -14.34 -8.51 45.01
N TYR A 1094 -14.68 -7.99 46.19
CA TYR A 1094 -15.80 -7.06 46.39
C TYR A 1094 -15.59 -5.73 45.65
N PHE A 1095 -14.37 -5.18 45.71
CA PHE A 1095 -14.02 -3.96 44.96
C PHE A 1095 -13.37 -4.25 43.61
N SER A 1096 -12.63 -5.35 43.49
CA SER A 1096 -11.85 -5.65 42.28
C SER A 1096 -12.71 -6.04 41.07
N ILE A 1097 -13.80 -6.78 41.27
CA ILE A 1097 -14.72 -7.14 40.17
C ILE A 1097 -15.42 -5.90 39.57
N PRO A 1098 -16.00 -4.97 40.36
CA PRO A 1098 -16.53 -3.71 39.83
C PRO A 1098 -15.49 -2.88 39.08
N THR A 1099 -14.24 -2.85 39.54
CA THR A 1099 -13.15 -2.16 38.82
C THR A 1099 -12.71 -2.86 37.54
N ALA A 1100 -13.02 -4.15 37.38
CA ALA A 1100 -12.75 -4.91 36.16
C ALA A 1100 -13.85 -4.73 35.11
N ILE A 1101 -15.13 -4.75 35.54
CA ILE A 1101 -16.27 -4.59 34.63
C ILE A 1101 -16.52 -3.12 34.29
N GLY A 1102 -16.36 -2.20 35.25
CA GLY A 1102 -16.64 -0.78 35.12
C GLY A 1102 -16.03 -0.10 33.89
N PRO A 1103 -14.77 -0.36 33.50
CA PRO A 1103 -14.19 0.18 32.29
C PRO A 1103 -14.92 -0.20 30.99
N SER A 1104 -15.72 -1.27 30.98
CA SER A 1104 -16.54 -1.62 29.81
C SER A 1104 -17.76 -0.70 29.65
N PHE A 1105 -18.09 0.14 30.64
CA PHE A 1105 -19.20 1.11 30.61
C PHE A 1105 -18.77 2.47 30.05
N SER A 1106 -18.12 2.45 28.90
CA SER A 1106 -17.69 3.64 28.17
C SER A 1106 -18.71 3.99 27.08
N PHE A 1107 -19.90 4.47 27.44
CA PHE A 1107 -21.00 4.71 26.48
C PHE A 1107 -21.15 6.17 26.04
N MET A 1108 -20.45 7.12 26.67
CA MET A 1108 -20.71 8.56 26.48
C MET A 1108 -19.94 9.16 25.31
N LEU A 1109 -18.62 8.93 25.26
CA LEU A 1109 -17.74 9.63 24.33
C LEU A 1109 -17.23 8.71 23.21
N PRO A 1110 -17.12 9.22 21.96
CA PRO A 1110 -16.47 8.49 20.87
C PRO A 1110 -14.98 8.22 21.11
N MET A 1111 -14.31 9.06 21.91
CA MET A 1111 -12.87 8.94 22.16
C MET A 1111 -12.54 7.88 23.22
N ALA A 1112 -13.51 7.53 24.07
CA ALA A 1112 -13.33 6.56 25.15
C ALA A 1112 -13.01 5.16 24.61
N THR A 1113 -13.72 4.73 23.56
CA THR A 1113 -13.51 3.44 22.91
C THR A 1113 -13.62 3.49 21.39
N PRO A 1114 -12.76 2.72 20.68
CA PRO A 1114 -12.86 2.61 19.23
C PRO A 1114 -14.22 2.10 18.71
N ALA A 1115 -14.93 1.27 19.48
CA ALA A 1115 -16.28 0.80 19.14
C ALA A 1115 -17.27 1.97 18.95
N ASN A 1116 -17.25 2.93 19.88
CA ASN A 1116 -18.07 4.14 19.80
C ASN A 1116 -17.64 5.04 18.64
N ALA A 1117 -16.33 5.15 18.37
CA ALA A 1117 -15.80 5.92 17.24
C ALA A 1117 -16.28 5.39 15.88
N ILE A 1118 -16.28 4.05 15.69
CA ILE A 1118 -16.73 3.39 14.45
C ILE A 1118 -18.20 3.71 14.16
N VAL A 1119 -19.04 3.69 15.19
CA VAL A 1119 -20.46 4.01 15.07
C VAL A 1119 -20.71 5.50 14.87
N TYR A 1120 -19.90 6.36 15.48
CA TYR A 1120 -19.95 7.80 15.24
C TYR A 1120 -19.55 8.15 13.78
N GLU A 1121 -18.64 7.37 13.16
CA GLU A 1121 -18.17 7.56 11.78
C GLU A 1121 -19.22 7.34 10.70
N THR A 1122 -20.26 6.55 10.97
CA THR A 1122 -21.35 6.34 10.00
C THR A 1122 -22.20 7.61 9.79
N LYS A 1123 -21.97 8.66 10.58
CA LYS A 1123 -22.71 9.94 10.59
C LYS A 1123 -24.21 9.80 10.87
N THR A 1124 -24.67 8.62 11.30
CA THR A 1124 -26.07 8.39 11.66
C THR A 1124 -26.44 8.98 13.03
N ILE A 1125 -25.45 9.17 13.90
CA ILE A 1125 -25.60 9.58 15.30
C ILE A 1125 -24.76 10.82 15.58
N ARG A 1126 -25.28 11.77 16.37
CA ARG A 1126 -24.54 12.96 16.81
C ARG A 1126 -23.91 12.71 18.18
N MET A 1127 -22.83 13.44 18.50
CA MET A 1127 -22.14 13.31 19.79
C MET A 1127 -23.08 13.56 20.98
N ILE A 1128 -23.97 14.54 20.88
CA ILE A 1128 -24.98 14.81 21.91
C ILE A 1128 -25.96 13.64 22.10
N ASP A 1129 -26.28 12.92 21.02
CA ASP A 1129 -27.17 11.76 21.07
C ASP A 1129 -26.47 10.59 21.80
N MET A 1130 -25.15 10.44 21.65
CA MET A 1130 -24.32 9.47 22.38
C MET A 1130 -24.18 9.85 23.85
N VAL A 1131 -23.75 11.07 24.16
CA VAL A 1131 -23.56 11.54 25.55
C VAL A 1131 -24.86 11.45 26.34
N SER A 1132 -25.97 11.92 25.78
CA SER A 1132 -27.27 11.87 26.45
C SER A 1132 -27.72 10.44 26.74
N CYS A 1133 -27.45 9.48 25.85
CA CYS A 1133 -27.81 8.08 26.07
C CYS A 1133 -26.83 7.39 27.02
N GLY A 1134 -25.54 7.67 26.88
CA GLY A 1134 -24.45 7.06 27.62
C GLY A 1134 -24.47 7.43 29.10
N VAL A 1135 -24.76 8.69 29.46
CA VAL A 1135 -24.86 9.09 30.88
C VAL A 1135 -25.92 8.26 31.60
N LEU A 1136 -27.10 8.14 31.00
CA LEU A 1136 -28.20 7.36 31.57
C LEU A 1136 -27.81 5.88 31.65
N LEU A 1137 -27.24 5.32 30.59
CA LEU A 1137 -26.85 3.92 30.57
C LEU A 1137 -25.74 3.59 31.58
N ASN A 1138 -24.73 4.46 31.73
CA ASN A 1138 -23.66 4.33 32.72
C ASN A 1138 -24.24 4.26 34.15
N ILE A 1139 -25.19 5.14 34.48
CA ILE A 1139 -25.86 5.14 35.79
C ILE A 1139 -26.58 3.80 36.02
N PHE A 1140 -27.35 3.32 35.05
CA PHE A 1140 -28.05 2.03 35.16
C PHE A 1140 -27.07 0.85 35.28
N CYS A 1141 -25.97 0.85 34.52
CA CYS A 1141 -24.97 -0.22 34.58
C CYS A 1141 -24.24 -0.22 35.94
N ILE A 1142 -23.94 0.94 36.51
CA ILE A 1142 -23.39 1.05 37.87
C ILE A 1142 -24.38 0.47 38.89
N VAL A 1143 -25.66 0.87 38.83
CA VAL A 1143 -26.70 0.38 39.76
C VAL A 1143 -26.85 -1.14 39.66
N ILE A 1144 -26.94 -1.69 38.44
CA ILE A 1144 -27.06 -3.13 38.22
C ILE A 1144 -25.82 -3.86 38.76
N THR A 1145 -24.61 -3.34 38.52
CA THR A 1145 -23.36 -3.93 39.03
C THR A 1145 -23.34 -3.94 40.55
N VAL A 1146 -23.72 -2.82 41.17
CA VAL A 1146 -23.76 -2.70 42.64
C VAL A 1146 -24.79 -3.66 43.24
N ILE A 1147 -25.99 -3.77 42.68
CA ILE A 1147 -27.00 -4.73 43.13
C ILE A 1147 -26.48 -6.17 42.96
N ASN A 1148 -25.92 -6.50 41.80
CA ASN A 1148 -25.38 -7.83 41.52
C ASN A 1148 -24.28 -8.24 42.51
N MET A 1149 -23.39 -7.31 42.85
CA MET A 1149 -22.31 -7.55 43.82
C MET A 1149 -22.81 -7.79 45.24
N ASN A 1150 -23.88 -7.12 45.65
CA ASN A 1150 -24.46 -7.25 47.00
C ASN A 1150 -25.55 -8.35 47.10
N THR A 1151 -25.84 -9.07 46.02
CA THR A 1151 -26.86 -10.13 45.98
C THR A 1151 -26.31 -11.43 45.39
N TRP A 1152 -26.31 -11.57 44.07
CA TRP A 1152 -25.89 -12.77 43.36
C TRP A 1152 -24.41 -13.10 43.57
N ALA A 1153 -23.52 -12.12 43.41
CA ALA A 1153 -22.09 -12.33 43.58
C ALA A 1153 -21.71 -12.55 45.05
N TYR A 1154 -22.41 -11.86 45.97
CA TYR A 1154 -22.23 -12.03 47.40
C TYR A 1154 -22.49 -13.48 47.83
N TRP A 1155 -23.52 -14.11 47.27
CA TRP A 1155 -23.83 -15.52 47.48
C TRP A 1155 -22.86 -16.45 46.75
N LEU A 1156 -22.61 -16.21 45.46
CA LEU A 1156 -21.79 -17.09 44.60
C LEU A 1156 -20.34 -17.23 45.11
N PHE A 1157 -19.73 -16.13 45.57
CA PHE A 1157 -18.36 -16.10 46.06
C PHE A 1157 -18.25 -16.06 47.60
N ASN A 1158 -19.37 -16.19 48.32
CA ASN A 1158 -19.44 -16.09 49.78
C ASN A 1158 -18.71 -14.85 50.34
N MET A 1159 -19.01 -13.67 49.79
CA MET A 1159 -18.27 -12.42 50.10
C MET A 1159 -18.49 -11.88 51.52
N GLY A 1160 -19.35 -12.52 52.32
CA GLY A 1160 -19.60 -12.14 53.72
C GLY A 1160 -18.50 -12.57 54.70
N THR A 1161 -17.61 -13.46 54.29
CA THR A 1161 -16.48 -13.91 55.10
C THR A 1161 -15.18 -13.43 54.49
N TYR A 1162 -14.29 -12.85 55.31
CA TYR A 1162 -12.93 -12.54 54.88
C TYR A 1162 -12.16 -13.87 54.78
N PRO A 1163 -11.67 -14.26 53.58
CA PRO A 1163 -11.22 -15.63 53.35
C PRO A 1163 -9.83 -15.92 53.96
N ASP A 1164 -9.60 -17.17 54.40
CA ASP A 1164 -8.36 -17.59 55.09
C ASP A 1164 -7.08 -17.38 54.27
N TYR A 1165 -7.16 -17.43 52.94
CA TYR A 1165 -6.02 -17.11 52.06
C TYR A 1165 -5.66 -15.62 52.12
N ALA A 1166 -6.65 -14.74 52.24
CA ALA A 1166 -6.43 -13.30 52.37
C ALA A 1166 -5.88 -12.95 53.76
N ILE A 1167 -6.33 -13.67 54.80
CA ILE A 1167 -5.74 -13.57 56.15
C ILE A 1167 -4.26 -13.96 56.14
N ARG A 1168 -3.91 -15.10 55.51
CA ARG A 1168 -2.52 -15.57 55.37
C ARG A 1168 -1.65 -14.60 54.57
N HIS A 1169 -2.20 -14.00 53.51
CA HIS A 1169 -1.52 -12.97 52.73
C HIS A 1169 -1.27 -11.69 53.56
N ALA A 1170 -2.29 -11.20 54.27
CA ALA A 1170 -2.19 -10.02 55.12
C ALA A 1170 -1.20 -10.22 56.29
N THR A 1171 -1.14 -11.42 56.88
CA THR A 1171 -0.17 -11.75 57.95
C THR A 1171 1.27 -11.81 57.45
N ASN A 1172 1.51 -12.33 56.24
CA ASN A 1172 2.85 -12.34 55.64
C ASN A 1172 3.37 -10.92 55.31
N LEU A 1173 2.48 -9.97 55.00
CA LEU A 1173 2.82 -8.58 54.70
C LEU A 1173 3.06 -7.72 55.94
N THR A 1174 2.30 -7.94 57.03
CA THR A 1174 2.27 -7.03 58.20
C THR A 1174 2.93 -7.59 59.45
N GLY A 1175 3.22 -8.90 59.50
CA GLY A 1175 3.81 -9.56 60.66
C GLY A 1175 2.90 -9.62 61.91
N ASN A 1176 1.65 -9.14 61.83
CA ASN A 1176 0.68 -9.11 62.93
C ASN A 1176 -0.68 -9.66 62.48
N SER A 1177 -1.23 -10.61 63.24
CA SER A 1177 -2.46 -11.34 62.90
C SER A 1177 -3.76 -10.68 63.37
N THR A 1178 -3.72 -9.44 63.87
CA THR A 1178 -4.79 -8.86 64.71
C THR A 1178 -5.63 -7.76 64.08
N GLN A 1179 -5.43 -7.36 62.82
CA GLN A 1179 -6.15 -6.19 62.26
C GLN A 1179 -7.51 -6.48 61.61
N CYS A 1180 -7.89 -7.74 61.38
CA CYS A 1180 -9.12 -8.08 60.65
C CYS A 1180 -10.10 -9.00 61.41
N PHE A 1181 -10.10 -8.98 62.75
CA PHE A 1181 -11.08 -9.66 63.60
C PHE A 1181 -11.89 -8.69 64.45
#